data_AF-A0A0F8AXD7-F1
#
_entry.id   AF-A0A0F8AXD7-F1
#
_cell.length_a   1.000
_cell.length_b   1.000
_cell.length_c   1.000
_cell.angle_alpha   90.00
_cell.angle_beta   90.00
_cell.angle_gamma   90.00
#
_symmetry.space_group_name_H-M   'P 1'
#
loop_
_entity.id
_entity.type
_entity.pdbx_description
1 polymer ?
#
loop_
_entity_poly.entity_id
_entity_poly.type
_entity_poly.pdbx_seq_one_letter_code
_entity_poly.pdbx_strand_id
1 'polypeptide(L)'
;MSAVEPTHTLLPKSNSCCIPQEPSVASLAPSLTYSEESEIDEDPAPVSASSRQRRASTRLISQNAADIERITGQTTAELVSRCCGGGCCRTNDGAAQNSENTRHPGTECDQIPLPDNDAFRSLNLKINDIPTILTGLCDLPEQTVYLLPLPKDNAAIPRLQASESGITAVSQPNKDASTAHTPETPSACTSLTASAPNQVSSASGGVVGVGPLDTPAEMIAAINNIEAASAPATVSSVNASNITYEDDASSSVVSDVSTVSTAMESVSTLNDDVQEVKAETQKSSSLSLENLDTSIQPPSFVQPHPPYHVFPARLHNARELTRDGAEKRTYHFDLDVTDYPGESGVDFRVGGAIGVMAPNETSLVEEIMDILCIPRTLRDKPTLLKTTNGRWPTVWGDEKPRELVTTRRDLLTWCSDVQSYPPTKPMLRLMAEHASDASERRILEYLCSNEGQGVFCEFRTGPHVTVSQILEAFPSATPPLDHLLSVLQTLMPRFYSLSNDPHESFSMTTDGKAARRVIEIAVTVHESHDWKKGPRTGVGSGFFERQARKYIAAQKAGVAEPVVYIPMFKGLMQNPLAKKFVSDGPMLLIGAGVGIAPFRGFVQRRLKTANCANKVWVLQGIRDSLVDEIYSGEWGIHEEEVKRVVESRRGTGRYVQEEVRAQADLVWYIINSVDGRVFVCGSSRGMGEGVEEALVEVAMEKGNLGLDEAKNFWKLKNEAGQYIAETW
;
A
#
# COMPACT_ATOMS: atom_id res chain seq x y z
N MET A 1 67.79 -5.87 31.78
CA MET A 1 68.96 -6.66 31.32
C MET A 1 68.52 -7.58 30.18
N SER A 2 69.45 -8.19 29.46
CA SER A 2 69.27 -8.66 28.07
C SER A 2 68.33 -9.87 27.87
N ALA A 3 67.83 -9.99 26.64
CA ALA A 3 67.23 -11.20 26.07
C ALA A 3 68.31 -12.21 25.62
N VAL A 4 67.91 -13.38 25.06
CA VAL A 4 68.55 -14.12 23.94
C VAL A 4 67.81 -15.46 23.65
N GLU A 5 67.68 -15.84 22.37
CA GLU A 5 67.20 -17.17 21.89
C GLU A 5 68.36 -18.20 21.80
N PRO A 6 68.13 -19.46 21.35
CA PRO A 6 68.57 -19.78 19.97
C PRO A 6 67.76 -20.90 19.24
N THR A 7 68.16 -21.19 17.99
CA THR A 7 67.49 -22.07 17.01
C THR A 7 68.41 -23.17 16.42
N HIS A 8 67.85 -24.03 15.54
CA HIS A 8 68.48 -25.01 14.62
C HIS A 8 69.01 -26.36 15.15
N THR A 9 69.25 -27.45 14.38
CA THR A 9 68.68 -28.12 13.15
C THR A 9 69.58 -29.36 12.83
N LEU A 10 69.07 -30.49 12.24
CA LEU A 10 69.67 -31.29 11.11
C LEU A 10 69.16 -32.76 10.94
N LEU A 11 69.47 -33.38 9.78
CA LEU A 11 69.10 -34.72 9.25
C LEU A 11 70.34 -35.59 8.94
N PRO A 12 70.25 -36.95 8.82
CA PRO A 12 70.20 -37.66 7.51
C PRO A 12 69.24 -38.91 7.49
N LYS A 13 68.63 -39.38 6.38
CA LYS A 13 69.11 -40.05 5.13
C LYS A 13 69.81 -41.42 5.34
N SER A 14 69.67 -42.45 4.48
CA SER A 14 68.83 -42.73 3.28
C SER A 14 68.78 -44.30 3.07
N ASN A 15 68.48 -45.00 1.95
CA ASN A 15 68.43 -44.73 0.49
C ASN A 15 67.71 -45.88 -0.29
N SER A 16 67.54 -45.74 -1.62
CA SER A 16 67.11 -46.80 -2.60
C SER A 16 65.65 -47.30 -2.48
N CYS A 17 64.98 -47.94 -3.47
CA CYS A 17 65.04 -48.09 -4.95
C CYS A 17 63.65 -48.69 -5.36
N CYS A 18 63.09 -48.70 -6.58
CA CYS A 18 63.51 -48.46 -7.98
C CYS A 18 62.32 -47.80 -8.75
N ILE A 19 62.34 -47.22 -9.97
CA ILE A 19 63.05 -47.46 -11.26
C ILE A 19 62.55 -48.74 -11.99
N PRO A 20 62.14 -48.72 -13.29
CA PRO A 20 62.03 -47.61 -14.27
C PRO A 20 60.58 -47.07 -14.45
N GLN A 21 60.24 -45.82 -14.82
CA GLN A 21 60.73 -44.83 -15.82
C GLN A 21 60.34 -45.13 -17.29
N GLU A 22 59.98 -44.18 -18.18
CA GLU A 22 59.42 -42.79 -18.18
C GLU A 22 59.13 -42.39 -19.69
N PRO A 23 58.38 -41.33 -20.11
CA PRO A 23 58.67 -39.88 -19.87
C PRO A 23 57.53 -38.79 -20.01
N SER A 24 57.89 -37.54 -19.66
CA SER A 24 57.47 -36.21 -20.22
C SER A 24 56.00 -35.72 -20.42
N VAL A 25 55.58 -34.80 -19.54
CA VAL A 25 54.82 -33.50 -19.68
C VAL A 25 53.82 -33.20 -20.83
N ALA A 26 52.61 -32.69 -20.46
CA ALA A 26 51.99 -31.39 -20.87
C ALA A 26 50.55 -31.36 -21.47
N SER A 27 49.64 -30.71 -20.72
CA SER A 27 48.52 -29.82 -21.15
C SER A 27 47.24 -30.33 -21.86
N LEU A 28 46.15 -29.60 -21.58
CA LEU A 28 44.85 -29.49 -22.29
C LEU A 28 43.85 -30.67 -22.28
N ALA A 29 42.60 -30.32 -22.61
CA ALA A 29 41.36 -31.07 -22.35
C ALA A 29 40.97 -32.06 -23.47
N PRO A 30 39.93 -32.89 -23.24
CA PRO A 30 39.10 -33.44 -24.30
C PRO A 30 37.70 -32.79 -24.34
N SER A 31 37.30 -32.35 -25.53
CA SER A 31 35.90 -32.12 -25.91
C SER A 31 35.34 -33.33 -26.65
N LEU A 32 34.02 -33.53 -26.63
CA LEU A 32 33.30 -34.25 -27.69
C LEU A 32 32.04 -33.45 -28.08
N THR A 33 31.62 -33.62 -29.33
CA THR A 33 30.69 -32.75 -30.07
C THR A 33 29.58 -33.56 -30.75
N TYR A 34 28.74 -32.86 -31.55
CA TYR A 34 27.58 -33.33 -32.33
C TYR A 34 26.26 -33.50 -31.53
N SER A 35 25.08 -33.13 -32.07
CA SER A 35 24.76 -32.56 -33.41
C SER A 35 23.87 -31.32 -33.31
N GLU A 36 23.96 -30.43 -34.29
CA GLU A 36 22.84 -29.61 -34.75
C GLU A 36 22.09 -30.40 -35.83
N GLU A 37 20.76 -30.51 -35.75
CA GLU A 37 19.89 -30.67 -36.92
C GLU A 37 18.63 -29.81 -36.71
N SER A 38 18.07 -29.30 -37.81
CA SER A 38 17.04 -28.28 -37.82
C SER A 38 15.78 -28.76 -38.54
N GLU A 39 14.61 -28.54 -37.95
CA GLU A 39 13.37 -28.47 -38.72
C GLU A 39 12.91 -27.01 -38.77
N ILE A 40 12.69 -26.54 -40.00
CA ILE A 40 12.22 -25.20 -40.34
C ILE A 40 10.85 -25.41 -40.97
N ASP A 41 9.83 -24.79 -40.39
CA ASP A 41 8.52 -24.63 -41.04
C ASP A 41 8.37 -23.15 -41.46
N GLU A 42 7.74 -22.90 -42.60
CA GLU A 42 7.89 -21.63 -43.33
C GLU A 42 6.98 -20.50 -42.79
N ASP A 43 7.59 -19.35 -42.45
CA ASP A 43 6.90 -18.13 -42.04
C ASP A 43 6.43 -17.34 -43.31
N PRO A 44 5.12 -17.08 -43.49
CA PRO A 44 4.61 -16.42 -44.71
C PRO A 44 4.98 -14.94 -44.80
N ALA A 45 5.11 -14.44 -46.03
CA ALA A 45 5.65 -13.10 -46.33
C ALA A 45 4.92 -11.93 -45.61
N PRO A 46 5.66 -10.86 -45.21
CA PRO A 46 5.15 -9.86 -44.30
C PRO A 46 4.07 -8.95 -44.92
N VAL A 47 2.87 -8.98 -44.33
CA VAL A 47 1.80 -8.01 -44.61
C VAL A 47 2.10 -6.70 -43.86
N SER A 48 1.99 -5.57 -44.55
CA SER A 48 2.32 -4.25 -43.98
C SER A 48 1.32 -3.79 -42.91
N ALA A 49 1.77 -3.77 -41.66
CA ALA A 49 1.01 -3.25 -40.52
C ALA A 49 1.71 -2.04 -39.87
N SER A 50 0.92 -1.06 -39.42
CA SER A 50 1.41 0.23 -38.91
C SER A 50 2.21 0.10 -37.62
N SER A 51 3.28 0.89 -37.47
CA SER A 51 4.17 0.93 -36.31
C SER A 51 3.51 1.50 -35.05
N ARG A 52 2.70 0.70 -34.36
CA ARG A 52 2.15 1.04 -33.05
C ARG A 52 3.25 0.89 -32.00
N GLN A 53 3.70 1.99 -31.39
CA GLN A 53 4.70 1.95 -30.31
C GLN A 53 4.19 1.07 -29.15
N ARG A 54 5.00 0.11 -28.72
CA ARG A 54 4.72 -0.66 -27.50
C ARG A 54 4.97 0.24 -26.28
N ARG A 55 3.98 0.35 -25.40
CA ARG A 55 4.13 1.02 -24.09
C ARG A 55 5.18 0.27 -23.27
N ALA A 56 6.12 0.98 -22.65
CA ALA A 56 7.19 0.36 -21.88
C ALA A 56 6.63 -0.40 -20.66
N SER A 57 7.08 -1.64 -20.45
CA SER A 57 6.71 -2.45 -19.29
C SER A 57 7.50 -2.00 -18.07
N THR A 58 6.82 -1.52 -17.02
CA THR A 58 7.44 -1.09 -15.76
C THR A 58 7.76 -2.27 -14.83
N ARG A 59 8.42 -3.30 -15.37
CA ARG A 59 9.12 -4.30 -14.53
C ARG A 59 10.51 -3.77 -14.20
N LEU A 60 10.89 -3.85 -12.93
CA LEU A 60 12.27 -3.66 -12.50
C LEU A 60 13.12 -4.80 -13.07
N ILE A 61 14.04 -4.48 -13.98
CA ILE A 61 14.92 -5.47 -14.63
C ILE A 61 16.17 -5.74 -13.79
N SER A 62 16.76 -4.68 -13.22
CA SER A 62 17.87 -4.74 -12.26
C SER A 62 18.01 -3.38 -11.54
N GLN A 63 18.69 -3.39 -10.39
CA GLN A 63 19.19 -2.19 -9.69
C GLN A 63 20.73 -2.06 -9.77
N ASN A 64 21.43 -3.10 -10.25
CA ASN A 64 22.88 -3.16 -10.37
C ASN A 64 23.33 -2.83 -11.80
N ALA A 65 24.27 -1.88 -11.93
CA ALA A 65 24.86 -1.45 -13.20
C ALA A 65 25.47 -2.60 -14.02
N ALA A 66 26.20 -3.51 -13.36
CA ALA A 66 26.82 -4.65 -14.04
C ALA A 66 25.79 -5.66 -14.58
N ASP A 67 24.64 -5.80 -13.90
CA ASP A 67 23.54 -6.63 -14.38
C ASP A 67 22.75 -5.96 -15.50
N ILE A 68 22.61 -4.63 -15.49
CA ILE A 68 22.04 -3.89 -16.63
C ILE A 68 22.90 -4.12 -17.88
N GLU A 69 24.22 -4.03 -17.76
CA GLU A 69 25.15 -4.27 -18.86
C GLU A 69 25.10 -5.73 -19.34
N ARG A 70 25.07 -6.69 -18.42
CA ARG A 70 24.92 -8.13 -18.71
C ARG A 70 23.59 -8.49 -19.38
N ILE A 71 22.49 -7.79 -19.08
CA ILE A 71 21.15 -8.07 -19.62
C ILE A 71 20.89 -7.31 -20.93
N THR A 72 21.45 -6.11 -21.12
CA THR A 72 21.11 -5.22 -22.26
C THR A 72 22.25 -5.06 -23.28
N GLY A 73 23.46 -5.52 -22.96
CA GLY A 73 24.66 -5.31 -23.78
C GLY A 73 25.11 -3.85 -23.86
N GLN A 74 24.64 -2.99 -22.96
CA GLN A 74 24.86 -1.54 -22.95
C GLN A 74 25.17 -1.07 -21.52
N THR A 75 26.10 -0.13 -21.39
CA THR A 75 26.42 0.46 -20.10
C THR A 75 25.22 1.25 -19.55
N THR A 76 25.17 1.44 -18.24
CA THR A 76 24.08 2.19 -17.60
C THR A 76 23.99 3.64 -18.11
N ALA A 77 25.12 4.24 -18.52
CA ALA A 77 25.17 5.58 -19.09
C ALA A 77 24.49 5.65 -20.48
N GLU A 78 24.74 4.66 -21.34
CA GLU A 78 24.09 4.56 -22.66
C GLU A 78 22.58 4.34 -22.51
N LEU A 79 22.16 3.50 -21.56
CA LEU A 79 20.75 3.25 -21.29
C LEU A 79 20.01 4.52 -20.77
N VAL A 80 20.62 5.27 -19.84
CA VAL A 80 20.07 6.53 -19.33
C VAL A 80 19.87 7.57 -20.43
N SER A 81 20.78 7.64 -21.41
CA SER A 81 20.64 8.56 -22.56
C SER A 81 19.33 8.33 -23.34
N ARG A 82 18.89 7.06 -23.41
CA ARG A 82 17.68 6.61 -24.12
C ARG A 82 16.42 6.65 -23.25
N CYS A 83 16.53 6.39 -21.94
CA CYS A 83 15.39 6.40 -21.03
C CYS A 83 14.90 7.81 -20.64
N CYS A 84 15.77 8.82 -20.64
CA CYS A 84 15.45 10.15 -20.09
C CYS A 84 15.60 11.30 -21.12
N GLY A 85 15.43 11.02 -22.42
CA GLY A 85 15.41 12.06 -23.46
C GLY A 85 16.69 12.88 -23.60
N GLY A 86 17.86 12.31 -23.25
CA GLY A 86 19.17 12.94 -23.44
C GLY A 86 19.56 14.10 -22.50
N GLY A 87 18.68 14.58 -21.61
CA GLY A 87 18.92 15.81 -20.84
C GLY A 87 19.30 15.66 -19.35
N CYS A 88 19.12 14.49 -18.74
CA CYS A 88 18.90 14.42 -17.28
C CYS A 88 20.14 14.25 -16.38
N CYS A 89 21.29 13.78 -16.88
CA CYS A 89 22.40 13.32 -16.03
C CYS A 89 23.79 13.71 -16.56
N ARG A 90 24.27 14.93 -16.25
CA ARG A 90 25.67 15.36 -15.96
C ARG A 90 25.89 16.87 -16.19
N THR A 91 25.27 17.70 -15.35
CA THR A 91 25.86 18.99 -14.96
C THR A 91 26.75 18.75 -13.74
N ASN A 92 27.98 19.26 -13.73
CA ASN A 92 28.91 19.03 -12.61
C ASN A 92 28.46 19.80 -11.35
N ASP A 93 28.54 19.16 -10.18
CA ASP A 93 28.24 19.75 -8.86
C ASP A 93 29.18 20.92 -8.43
N GLY A 94 30.08 21.36 -9.30
CA GLY A 94 30.91 22.56 -9.13
C GLY A 94 30.36 23.83 -9.78
N ALA A 95 29.24 23.76 -10.52
CA ALA A 95 28.68 24.92 -11.25
C ALA A 95 27.54 25.66 -10.51
N ALA A 96 26.99 25.07 -9.45
CA ALA A 96 25.73 25.49 -8.82
C ALA A 96 25.79 26.79 -7.97
N GLN A 97 26.90 27.54 -7.98
CA GLN A 97 27.07 28.80 -7.24
C GLN A 97 27.49 30.01 -8.08
N ASN A 98 27.63 29.86 -9.41
CA ASN A 98 27.88 30.97 -10.34
C ASN A 98 27.01 30.82 -11.61
N SER A 99 25.68 30.79 -11.43
CA SER A 99 24.71 30.66 -12.54
C SER A 99 23.96 31.96 -12.88
N GLU A 100 24.42 33.11 -12.39
CA GLU A 100 24.08 34.39 -13.03
C GLU A 100 24.88 34.49 -14.35
N ASN A 101 24.20 34.84 -15.45
CA ASN A 101 24.78 35.06 -16.79
C ASN A 101 25.32 33.85 -17.58
N THR A 102 24.56 32.75 -17.67
CA THR A 102 24.64 31.82 -18.83
C THR A 102 23.33 31.80 -19.63
N ARG A 103 22.93 32.96 -20.17
CA ARG A 103 21.81 33.04 -21.13
C ARG A 103 22.23 32.40 -22.45
N HIS A 104 21.45 31.44 -22.96
CA HIS A 104 21.57 31.04 -24.36
C HIS A 104 21.15 32.22 -25.25
N PRO A 105 22.00 32.67 -26.20
CA PRO A 105 21.72 33.86 -26.99
C PRO A 105 20.66 33.57 -28.06
N GLY A 106 19.42 33.99 -27.81
CA GLY A 106 18.33 33.96 -28.81
C GLY A 106 17.00 33.35 -28.35
N THR A 107 16.91 32.79 -27.14
CA THR A 107 15.63 32.35 -26.58
C THR A 107 14.85 33.56 -26.05
N GLU A 108 13.75 33.89 -26.71
CA GLU A 108 12.75 34.83 -26.19
C GLU A 108 11.94 34.14 -25.07
N CYS A 109 11.68 34.87 -23.99
CA CYS A 109 10.98 34.36 -22.81
C CYS A 109 9.88 35.33 -22.37
N ASP A 110 8.76 34.76 -21.97
CA ASP A 110 7.59 35.45 -21.48
C ASP A 110 7.72 35.68 -19.96
N GLN A 111 7.52 36.91 -19.49
CA GLN A 111 7.31 37.15 -18.06
C GLN A 111 5.84 36.94 -17.71
N ILE A 112 5.57 35.79 -17.11
CA ILE A 112 4.21 35.28 -16.86
C ILE A 112 3.86 35.48 -15.38
N PRO A 113 2.72 36.13 -15.04
CA PRO A 113 2.31 36.29 -13.66
C PRO A 113 1.98 34.92 -13.04
N LEU A 114 2.61 34.61 -11.91
CA LEU A 114 2.36 33.38 -11.17
C LEU A 114 1.09 33.53 -10.32
N PRO A 115 0.30 32.45 -10.10
CA PRO A 115 -0.90 32.50 -9.26
C PRO A 115 -0.62 32.95 -7.82
N ASP A 116 -1.25 34.06 -7.40
CA ASP A 116 -1.12 34.62 -6.05
C ASP A 116 -2.06 33.90 -5.06
N ASN A 117 -1.77 32.63 -4.78
CA ASN A 117 -2.50 31.84 -3.80
C ASN A 117 -1.57 30.91 -3.00
N ASP A 118 -2.03 30.49 -1.81
CA ASP A 118 -1.20 29.71 -0.88
C ASP A 118 -0.94 28.28 -1.37
N ALA A 119 -1.85 27.71 -2.15
CA ALA A 119 -1.67 26.39 -2.76
C ALA A 119 -0.51 26.42 -3.78
N PHE A 120 -0.48 27.41 -4.67
CA PHE A 120 0.60 27.59 -5.64
C PHE A 120 1.93 27.89 -4.96
N ARG A 121 1.95 28.79 -3.95
CA ARG A 121 3.14 29.03 -3.11
C ARG A 121 3.68 27.74 -2.50
N SER A 122 2.81 26.87 -1.99
CA SER A 122 3.20 25.62 -1.35
C SER A 122 3.82 24.58 -2.31
N LEU A 123 3.60 24.71 -3.62
CA LEU A 123 4.24 23.85 -4.62
C LEU A 123 5.75 24.11 -4.74
N ASN A 124 6.23 25.26 -4.26
CA ASN A 124 7.64 25.68 -4.28
C ASN A 124 8.31 25.58 -5.67
N LEU A 125 7.54 25.85 -6.72
CA LEU A 125 7.98 25.73 -8.11
C LEU A 125 8.97 26.85 -8.46
N LYS A 126 10.21 26.46 -8.83
CA LYS A 126 11.26 27.38 -9.28
C LYS A 126 11.07 27.79 -10.73
N ILE A 127 10.04 28.59 -10.99
CA ILE A 127 9.73 29.16 -12.30
C ILE A 127 10.26 30.59 -12.33
N ASN A 128 11.25 30.84 -13.20
CA ASN A 128 11.87 32.16 -13.37
C ASN A 128 11.37 32.82 -14.67
N ASP A 129 11.92 32.39 -15.81
CA ASP A 129 11.53 32.81 -17.16
C ASP A 129 10.96 31.59 -17.90
N ILE A 130 9.80 31.72 -18.56
CA ILE A 130 9.22 30.66 -19.40
C ILE A 130 9.51 30.98 -20.88
N PRO A 131 10.15 30.08 -21.66
CA PRO A 131 10.39 30.30 -23.08
C PRO A 131 9.09 30.53 -23.89
N THR A 132 9.13 31.47 -24.83
CA THR A 132 7.98 31.79 -25.72
C THR A 132 7.65 30.65 -26.69
N ILE A 133 8.62 29.75 -26.96
CA ILE A 133 8.41 28.48 -27.67
C ILE A 133 8.69 27.31 -26.71
N LEU A 134 7.71 26.43 -26.55
CA LEU A 134 7.85 25.15 -25.84
C LEU A 134 7.89 24.00 -26.85
N THR A 135 8.72 22.98 -26.57
CA THR A 135 8.88 21.80 -27.42
C THR A 135 8.58 20.53 -26.63
N GLY A 136 8.22 19.43 -27.32
CA GLY A 136 7.91 18.16 -26.64
C GLY A 136 6.80 18.27 -25.60
N LEU A 137 5.84 19.18 -25.80
CA LEU A 137 4.63 19.28 -24.98
C LEU A 137 3.93 17.92 -24.95
N CYS A 138 3.56 17.45 -23.76
CA CYS A 138 2.78 16.23 -23.60
C CYS A 138 1.50 16.28 -24.45
N ASP A 139 1.19 15.19 -25.16
CA ASP A 139 -0.09 15.05 -25.85
C ASP A 139 -1.26 15.13 -24.85
N LEU A 140 -2.39 15.65 -25.31
CA LEU A 140 -3.64 15.63 -24.54
C LEU A 140 -4.07 14.17 -24.33
N PRO A 141 -4.30 13.72 -23.08
CA PRO A 141 -4.65 12.32 -22.81
C PRO A 141 -6.01 11.93 -23.39
N GLU A 142 -6.11 10.68 -23.85
CA GLU A 142 -7.37 10.06 -24.26
C GLU A 142 -8.38 10.06 -23.09
N GLN A 143 -9.59 10.57 -23.31
CA GLN A 143 -10.70 10.34 -22.39
C GLN A 143 -11.08 8.86 -22.42
N THR A 144 -10.83 8.15 -21.33
CA THR A 144 -11.16 6.73 -21.18
C THR A 144 -12.38 6.49 -20.29
N VAL A 145 -12.90 7.54 -19.65
CA VAL A 145 -13.99 7.51 -18.67
C VAL A 145 -15.06 8.51 -19.04
N TYR A 146 -16.32 8.09 -18.91
CA TYR A 146 -17.51 8.88 -19.23
C TYR A 146 -18.54 8.74 -18.12
N LEU A 147 -19.09 9.86 -17.63
CA LEU A 147 -20.14 9.87 -16.60
C LEU A 147 -21.50 10.31 -17.16
N LEU A 148 -22.15 9.35 -17.83
CA LEU A 148 -23.38 9.57 -18.56
C LEU A 148 -24.60 9.63 -17.61
N PRO A 149 -25.71 10.30 -18.01
CA PRO A 149 -27.01 10.10 -17.40
C PRO A 149 -27.41 8.62 -17.49
N LEU A 150 -28.12 8.11 -16.47
CA LEU A 150 -28.77 6.81 -16.61
C LEU A 150 -29.74 6.84 -17.81
N PRO A 151 -29.81 5.77 -18.62
CA PRO A 151 -30.89 5.59 -19.56
C PRO A 151 -32.22 5.75 -18.83
N LYS A 152 -33.13 6.55 -19.39
CA LYS A 152 -34.53 6.48 -18.98
C LYS A 152 -35.09 5.18 -19.56
N ASP A 153 -35.85 4.43 -18.77
CA ASP A 153 -36.74 3.39 -19.29
C ASP A 153 -37.75 4.06 -20.23
N ASN A 154 -37.44 4.08 -21.52
CA ASN A 154 -38.25 4.78 -22.49
C ASN A 154 -39.56 4.01 -22.70
N ALA A 155 -40.66 4.70 -22.43
CA ALA A 155 -42.00 4.20 -22.67
C ALA A 155 -42.25 3.88 -24.15
N ALA A 156 -43.32 3.12 -24.39
CA ALA A 156 -43.78 2.65 -25.69
C ALA A 156 -42.92 1.56 -26.37
N ILE A 157 -43.18 0.31 -25.95
CA ILE A 157 -43.11 -0.83 -26.88
C ILE A 157 -43.94 -0.47 -28.13
N PRO A 158 -43.39 -0.55 -29.36
CA PRO A 158 -44.20 -0.41 -30.57
C PRO A 158 -45.26 -1.51 -30.58
N ARG A 159 -46.56 -1.16 -30.56
CA ARG A 159 -47.62 -2.14 -30.78
C ARG A 159 -47.43 -2.76 -32.16
N LEU A 160 -47.15 -4.06 -32.20
CA LEU A 160 -47.22 -4.80 -33.46
C LEU A 160 -48.63 -4.63 -34.04
N GLN A 161 -48.70 -4.31 -35.32
CA GLN A 161 -49.95 -4.39 -36.08
C GLN A 161 -50.27 -5.88 -36.28
N ALA A 162 -51.19 -6.41 -35.46
CA ALA A 162 -51.76 -7.72 -35.70
C ALA A 162 -52.66 -7.65 -36.95
N SER A 163 -52.20 -8.25 -38.04
CA SER A 163 -52.90 -8.26 -39.33
C SER A 163 -53.73 -9.53 -39.51
N GLU A 164 -54.96 -9.52 -39.04
CA GLU A 164 -56.04 -10.47 -39.39
C GLU A 164 -57.38 -9.79 -39.01
N SER A 165 -58.51 -9.89 -39.70
CA SER A 165 -58.88 -10.21 -41.09
C SER A 165 -60.41 -10.35 -41.05
N GLY A 166 -61.16 -9.44 -41.69
CA GLY A 166 -62.59 -9.62 -42.00
C GLY A 166 -63.59 -9.67 -40.84
N ILE A 167 -64.52 -8.70 -40.82
CA ILE A 167 -65.93 -8.93 -41.21
C ILE A 167 -66.63 -7.57 -41.37
N THR A 168 -67.61 -7.51 -42.28
CA THR A 168 -68.33 -6.29 -42.67
C THR A 168 -69.53 -5.98 -41.76
N ALA A 169 -69.72 -4.70 -41.43
CA ALA A 169 -71.03 -4.13 -41.11
C ALA A 169 -71.09 -2.64 -41.49
N VAL A 170 -72.24 -2.19 -42.02
CA VAL A 170 -72.46 -0.84 -42.55
C VAL A 170 -73.31 -0.02 -41.57
N SER A 171 -72.88 1.20 -41.20
CA SER A 171 -73.79 2.35 -41.06
C SER A 171 -73.05 3.70 -40.92
N GLN A 172 -73.74 4.75 -41.36
CA GLN A 172 -73.36 6.18 -41.40
C GLN A 172 -73.93 6.95 -40.17
N PRO A 173 -73.86 8.30 -40.07
CA PRO A 173 -72.71 9.23 -40.19
C PRO A 173 -72.75 10.35 -39.09
N ASN A 174 -72.05 11.47 -39.34
CA ASN A 174 -72.25 12.82 -38.76
C ASN A 174 -71.78 13.04 -37.29
N LYS A 175 -71.46 14.23 -36.77
CA LYS A 175 -71.12 15.63 -37.23
C LYS A 175 -70.71 16.40 -35.93
N ASP A 176 -70.11 17.59 -35.87
CA ASP A 176 -69.55 18.61 -36.80
C ASP A 176 -68.55 19.49 -35.97
N ALA A 177 -67.77 20.36 -36.62
CA ALA A 177 -67.11 21.60 -36.10
C ALA A 177 -66.21 21.51 -34.82
N SER A 178 -64.90 21.84 -34.85
CA SER A 178 -64.27 23.19 -34.94
C SER A 178 -64.45 24.08 -33.68
N THR A 179 -63.57 25.01 -33.30
CA THR A 179 -62.40 25.66 -33.97
C THR A 179 -61.42 26.11 -32.85
N ALA A 180 -60.13 25.80 -32.89
CA ALA A 180 -59.02 26.63 -33.40
C ALA A 180 -58.92 28.08 -32.85
N HIS A 181 -57.89 28.39 -32.04
CA HIS A 181 -56.80 29.35 -32.35
C HIS A 181 -55.94 29.76 -31.13
N THR A 182 -54.63 29.87 -31.37
CA THR A 182 -53.60 30.63 -30.62
C THR A 182 -53.21 31.88 -31.45
N PRO A 183 -52.25 32.75 -31.04
CA PRO A 183 -51.49 32.92 -29.78
C PRO A 183 -51.56 34.38 -29.23
N GLU A 184 -50.75 34.75 -28.22
CA GLU A 184 -49.72 35.83 -28.28
C GLU A 184 -49.16 36.24 -26.89
N THR A 185 -47.99 36.91 -26.88
CA THR A 185 -47.36 37.62 -25.75
C THR A 185 -47.21 39.10 -26.13
N PRO A 186 -47.03 40.07 -25.20
CA PRO A 186 -45.65 40.46 -24.83
C PRO A 186 -45.43 41.24 -23.51
N SER A 187 -44.14 41.52 -23.24
CA SER A 187 -43.59 42.75 -22.61
C SER A 187 -43.62 42.93 -21.08
N ALA A 188 -42.83 43.92 -20.63
CA ALA A 188 -42.49 44.24 -19.24
C ALA A 188 -42.48 45.75 -18.97
N CYS A 189 -42.54 46.16 -17.70
CA CYS A 189 -42.28 47.55 -17.28
C CYS A 189 -41.82 47.64 -15.80
N THR A 190 -41.54 48.85 -15.32
CA THR A 190 -40.42 49.09 -14.38
C THR A 190 -40.80 49.80 -13.06
N SER A 191 -40.08 49.46 -11.99
CA SER A 191 -39.70 50.29 -10.81
C SER A 191 -40.68 51.26 -10.14
N LEU A 192 -40.81 51.16 -8.81
CA LEU A 192 -41.13 52.27 -7.91
C LEU A 192 -40.28 52.20 -6.62
N THR A 193 -40.07 53.35 -5.96
CA THR A 193 -39.16 53.54 -4.80
C THR A 193 -39.86 54.22 -3.62
N ALA A 194 -39.50 53.87 -2.37
CA ALA A 194 -39.69 54.73 -1.18
C ALA A 194 -39.00 54.21 0.11
N SER A 195 -38.09 55.02 0.65
CA SER A 195 -37.94 55.50 2.05
C SER A 195 -38.24 54.63 3.30
N ALA A 196 -37.30 54.67 4.25
CA ALA A 196 -37.46 54.48 5.71
C ALA A 196 -37.40 55.89 6.42
N PRO A 197 -37.09 56.10 7.74
CA PRO A 197 -36.95 55.21 8.92
C PRO A 197 -37.56 55.76 10.26
N ASN A 198 -37.48 54.97 11.36
CA ASN A 198 -37.12 55.36 12.77
C ASN A 198 -37.43 54.18 13.75
N GLN A 199 -36.54 53.74 14.66
CA GLN A 199 -36.08 54.29 15.98
C GLN A 199 -37.19 54.28 17.07
N VAL A 200 -36.94 54.02 18.38
CA VAL A 200 -35.91 54.59 19.31
C VAL A 200 -35.56 53.67 20.52
N SER A 201 -34.23 53.47 20.77
CA SER A 201 -33.43 53.36 22.04
C SER A 201 -33.86 52.45 23.24
N SER A 202 -33.05 52.17 24.29
CA SER A 202 -31.68 52.51 24.79
C SER A 202 -31.34 51.58 25.99
N ALA A 203 -30.12 51.30 26.47
CA ALA A 203 -28.70 51.52 26.08
C ALA A 203 -27.89 50.26 26.54
N SER A 204 -26.75 50.15 27.26
CA SER A 204 -25.59 50.93 27.79
C SER A 204 -24.64 49.91 28.49
N GLY A 205 -23.31 50.05 28.68
CA GLY A 205 -22.31 51.05 28.26
C GLY A 205 -21.03 50.99 29.15
N GLY A 206 -19.81 50.90 28.56
CA GLY A 206 -18.50 50.78 29.25
C GLY A 206 -17.86 49.38 29.13
N VAL A 207 -16.65 49.09 28.59
CA VAL A 207 -15.39 49.84 28.29
C VAL A 207 -14.60 50.15 29.58
N VAL A 208 -13.31 49.81 29.81
CA VAL A 208 -12.02 49.81 29.04
C VAL A 208 -11.20 48.49 29.32
N GLY A 209 -10.39 47.89 28.42
CA GLY A 209 -8.92 48.07 28.18
C GLY A 209 -8.01 47.80 29.42
N VAL A 210 -6.78 47.24 29.39
CA VAL A 210 -5.81 46.82 28.33
C VAL A 210 -4.94 45.65 28.90
N GLY A 211 -4.29 44.80 28.07
CA GLY A 211 -3.33 43.75 28.52
C GLY A 211 -1.86 44.21 28.60
N PRO A 212 -0.81 43.33 28.56
CA PRO A 212 -0.79 41.84 28.48
C PRO A 212 0.24 41.20 29.48
N LEU A 213 0.75 39.98 29.16
CA LEU A 213 2.01 39.31 29.60
C LEU A 213 1.98 38.07 30.53
N ASP A 214 2.97 37.21 30.26
CA ASP A 214 3.70 36.19 31.05
C ASP A 214 3.09 34.85 31.54
N THR A 215 4.01 33.87 31.60
CA THR A 215 3.89 32.47 32.04
C THR A 215 5.02 32.16 33.07
N PRO A 216 5.35 30.90 33.42
CA PRO A 216 4.64 30.08 34.41
C PRO A 216 5.54 29.63 35.61
N ALA A 217 4.96 29.36 36.79
CA ALA A 217 5.61 28.52 37.83
C ALA A 217 4.66 28.01 38.94
N GLU A 218 4.90 26.76 39.35
CA GLU A 218 4.85 26.15 40.70
C GLU A 218 3.91 26.65 41.83
N MET A 219 3.15 25.71 42.41
CA MET A 219 3.14 25.52 43.88
C MET A 219 2.89 24.04 44.26
N ILE A 220 3.34 23.61 45.44
CA ILE A 220 3.51 22.19 45.82
C ILE A 220 2.90 21.84 47.20
N ALA A 221 2.28 20.66 47.26
CA ALA A 221 2.03 19.78 48.43
C ALA A 221 0.98 20.11 49.52
N ALA A 222 0.68 19.04 50.28
CA ALA A 222 -0.24 18.88 51.43
C ALA A 222 -1.75 18.94 51.09
N ILE A 223 -2.61 18.08 51.67
CA ILE A 223 -2.48 17.27 52.91
C ILE A 223 -2.55 15.75 52.64
N ASN A 224 -1.84 14.96 53.44
CA ASN A 224 -1.70 13.50 53.34
C ASN A 224 -2.64 12.70 54.30
N ASN A 225 -2.52 11.37 54.22
CA ASN A 225 -2.81 10.34 55.24
C ASN A 225 -4.26 9.85 55.41
N ILE A 226 -4.50 8.61 54.98
CA ILE A 226 -4.45 7.46 55.91
C ILE A 226 -3.58 6.36 55.26
N GLU A 227 -2.76 5.66 56.04
CA GLU A 227 -1.91 4.55 55.58
C GLU A 227 -1.88 3.42 56.64
N ALA A 228 -1.51 2.21 56.18
CA ALA A 228 -0.84 1.12 56.90
C ALA A 228 -1.64 -0.13 57.36
N ALA A 229 -0.92 -1.27 57.26
CA ALA A 229 -1.21 -2.63 57.76
C ALA A 229 -2.37 -3.42 57.08
N SER A 230 -2.30 -4.74 56.88
CA SER A 230 -1.25 -5.75 57.17
C SER A 230 -1.23 -6.88 56.13
N ALA A 231 -0.17 -7.71 56.14
CA ALA A 231 0.03 -8.84 55.21
C ALA A 231 -0.61 -10.18 55.70
N PRO A 232 -0.13 -11.38 55.28
CA PRO A 232 -0.81 -12.22 54.29
C PRO A 232 -1.51 -13.47 54.88
N ALA A 233 -2.34 -14.14 54.07
CA ALA A 233 -2.99 -15.40 54.42
C ALA A 233 -2.52 -16.55 53.51
N THR A 234 -2.20 -17.71 54.10
CA THR A 234 -1.72 -18.92 53.43
C THR A 234 -2.77 -20.03 53.40
N VAL A 235 -2.74 -20.83 52.32
CA VAL A 235 -3.14 -22.24 52.19
C VAL A 235 -4.49 -22.68 52.80
N SER A 236 -5.35 -23.26 51.96
CA SER A 236 -6.33 -24.26 52.39
C SER A 236 -6.49 -25.34 51.33
N SER A 237 -5.98 -26.54 51.63
CA SER A 237 -6.01 -27.72 50.76
C SER A 237 -7.21 -28.61 51.07
N VAL A 238 -7.96 -29.03 50.05
CA VAL A 238 -8.93 -30.13 50.19
C VAL A 238 -8.80 -31.11 49.02
N ASN A 239 -8.34 -32.31 49.37
CA ASN A 239 -8.42 -33.63 48.71
C ASN A 239 -8.63 -33.75 47.19
N ALA A 240 -7.73 -34.52 46.58
CA ALA A 240 -8.02 -35.28 45.37
C ALA A 240 -8.99 -36.46 45.63
N SER A 241 -9.62 -36.95 44.58
CA SER A 241 -10.31 -38.25 44.55
C SER A 241 -9.89 -39.01 43.29
N ASN A 242 -9.27 -40.18 43.46
CA ASN A 242 -8.71 -40.97 42.37
C ASN A 242 -9.79 -41.55 41.44
N ILE A 243 -9.53 -41.53 40.14
CA ILE A 243 -9.98 -42.59 39.22
C ILE A 243 -8.75 -43.03 38.41
N THR A 244 -8.35 -44.28 38.63
CA THR A 244 -7.38 -45.02 37.80
C THR A 244 -8.14 -46.02 36.91
N TYR A 245 -7.41 -46.91 36.22
CA TYR A 245 -7.86 -47.89 35.21
C TYR A 245 -7.98 -47.32 33.79
N GLU A 246 -7.36 -47.92 32.77
CA GLU A 246 -6.43 -49.07 32.77
C GLU A 246 -5.48 -49.00 31.56
N ASP A 247 -4.29 -49.59 31.65
CA ASP A 247 -3.40 -49.83 30.51
C ASP A 247 -3.91 -50.99 29.66
N ASP A 248 -3.68 -50.97 28.35
CA ASP A 248 -3.41 -52.20 27.60
C ASP A 248 -2.45 -51.94 26.43
N ALA A 249 -1.68 -52.97 26.02
CA ALA A 249 -0.42 -52.78 25.30
C ALA A 249 -0.18 -53.76 24.14
N SER A 250 0.90 -53.52 23.37
CA SER A 250 1.41 -54.38 22.27
C SER A 250 0.53 -54.36 20.99
N SER A 251 0.85 -54.96 19.84
CA SER A 251 2.11 -55.24 19.10
C SER A 251 1.74 -55.86 17.72
N SER A 252 2.55 -55.91 16.65
CA SER A 252 3.69 -55.14 16.14
C SER A 252 3.91 -55.53 14.65
N VAL A 253 5.14 -55.51 14.10
CA VAL A 253 5.54 -55.99 12.74
C VAL A 253 5.08 -55.04 11.60
N VAL A 254 5.90 -54.39 10.73
CA VAL A 254 7.17 -54.65 10.00
C VAL A 254 6.96 -55.11 8.53
N SER A 255 7.87 -54.70 7.64
CA SER A 255 7.95 -54.85 6.17
C SER A 255 7.00 -53.99 5.33
N ASP A 256 7.33 -53.41 4.15
CA ASP A 256 8.51 -53.24 3.26
C ASP A 256 8.13 -53.59 1.80
N VAL A 257 8.88 -53.07 0.83
CA VAL A 257 8.77 -53.31 -0.64
C VAL A 257 7.48 -52.74 -1.28
N SER A 258 7.41 -51.77 -2.23
CA SER A 258 8.30 -51.04 -3.14
C SER A 258 8.17 -51.36 -4.64
N THR A 259 7.99 -50.31 -5.46
CA THR A 259 8.42 -50.17 -6.88
C THR A 259 7.54 -50.77 -8.00
N VAL A 260 7.67 -50.18 -9.21
CA VAL A 260 7.25 -50.63 -10.57
C VAL A 260 5.74 -50.44 -10.92
N SER A 261 5.33 -50.01 -12.13
CA SER A 261 5.93 -49.15 -13.16
C SER A 261 4.88 -48.73 -14.23
N THR A 262 5.23 -47.72 -15.03
CA THR A 262 4.66 -47.21 -16.30
C THR A 262 3.86 -48.18 -17.19
N ALA A 263 2.74 -47.68 -17.73
CA ALA A 263 2.24 -48.00 -19.08
C ALA A 263 1.41 -46.82 -19.64
N MET A 264 1.44 -46.62 -20.96
CA MET A 264 0.59 -45.67 -21.71
C MET A 264 -0.20 -46.44 -22.79
N GLU A 265 -1.05 -45.72 -23.55
CA GLU A 265 -1.68 -46.12 -24.82
C GLU A 265 -2.87 -47.12 -24.75
N SER A 266 -3.91 -47.03 -25.61
CA SER A 266 -4.35 -45.92 -26.49
C SER A 266 -5.79 -46.13 -27.06
N VAL A 267 -6.33 -45.07 -27.69
CA VAL A 267 -7.41 -45.03 -28.72
C VAL A 267 -8.80 -45.64 -28.45
N SER A 268 -9.83 -44.78 -28.48
CA SER A 268 -10.99 -44.90 -29.42
C SER A 268 -11.76 -43.56 -29.49
N THR A 269 -12.59 -43.36 -30.52
CA THR A 269 -13.11 -42.04 -30.96
C THR A 269 -14.62 -42.03 -31.18
N LEU A 270 -15.17 -40.82 -31.46
CA LEU A 270 -16.56 -40.51 -31.87
C LEU A 270 -17.60 -40.56 -30.73
N ASN A 271 -18.53 -39.61 -30.57
CA ASN A 271 -19.10 -38.62 -31.52
C ASN A 271 -19.26 -37.22 -30.89
N ASP A 272 -19.27 -36.18 -31.73
CA ASP A 272 -19.87 -34.87 -31.42
C ASP A 272 -21.42 -34.92 -31.52
N ASP A 273 -22.12 -34.07 -30.75
CA ASP A 273 -23.39 -33.48 -31.23
C ASP A 273 -23.73 -32.14 -30.54
N VAL A 274 -24.44 -31.27 -31.25
CA VAL A 274 -24.50 -29.81 -31.02
C VAL A 274 -25.49 -29.38 -29.92
N GLN A 275 -25.09 -28.45 -29.04
CA GLN A 275 -26.02 -27.55 -28.34
C GLN A 275 -25.55 -26.08 -28.31
N GLU A 276 -25.80 -25.37 -29.41
CA GLU A 276 -25.71 -23.91 -29.49
C GLU A 276 -27.01 -23.28 -28.96
N VAL A 277 -27.01 -22.80 -27.71
CA VAL A 277 -28.23 -22.31 -27.04
C VAL A 277 -28.01 -21.00 -26.26
N LYS A 278 -28.50 -19.88 -26.84
CA LYS A 278 -28.91 -18.63 -26.16
C LYS A 278 -27.84 -17.87 -25.35
N ALA A 279 -26.91 -17.20 -26.05
CA ALA A 279 -26.02 -16.19 -25.44
C ALA A 279 -26.53 -14.74 -25.52
N GLU A 280 -27.50 -14.43 -26.39
CA GLU A 280 -27.75 -13.05 -26.87
C GLU A 280 -28.98 -12.33 -26.28
N THR A 281 -29.40 -12.62 -25.04
CA THR A 281 -30.61 -11.97 -24.46
C THR A 281 -30.52 -11.64 -22.97
N GLN A 282 -29.32 -11.39 -22.43
CA GLN A 282 -29.10 -10.99 -21.03
C GLN A 282 -28.20 -9.75 -20.86
N LYS A 283 -28.34 -8.73 -21.72
CA LYS A 283 -27.42 -7.57 -21.73
C LYS A 283 -28.05 -6.19 -21.47
N SER A 284 -29.24 -6.14 -20.85
CA SER A 284 -29.96 -4.88 -20.58
C SER A 284 -30.65 -4.79 -19.21
N SER A 285 -30.54 -5.80 -18.35
CA SER A 285 -31.42 -5.96 -17.16
C SER A 285 -30.71 -5.91 -15.80
N SER A 286 -29.52 -5.28 -15.70
CA SER A 286 -28.73 -5.24 -14.46
C SER A 286 -27.99 -3.92 -14.19
N LEU A 287 -28.43 -2.81 -14.79
CA LEU A 287 -27.87 -1.47 -14.54
C LEU A 287 -28.68 -0.75 -13.44
N SER A 288 -28.52 -1.22 -12.21
CA SER A 288 -29.07 -0.63 -10.99
C SER A 288 -27.96 -0.31 -9.99
N LEU A 289 -28.11 0.75 -9.20
CA LEU A 289 -27.28 0.93 -8.00
C LEU A 289 -27.63 -0.19 -7.00
N GLU A 290 -26.62 -0.84 -6.43
CA GLU A 290 -26.85 -1.86 -5.40
C GLU A 290 -27.28 -1.25 -4.07
N ASN A 291 -28.05 -2.00 -3.28
CA ASN A 291 -28.48 -1.61 -1.94
C ASN A 291 -27.39 -1.92 -0.91
N LEU A 292 -26.24 -1.24 -1.06
CA LEU A 292 -25.03 -1.41 -0.26
C LEU A 292 -24.66 -0.09 0.42
N ASP A 293 -24.36 -0.11 1.72
CA ASP A 293 -23.90 1.08 2.43
C ASP A 293 -22.43 1.39 2.08
N THR A 294 -22.23 2.32 1.13
CA THR A 294 -20.89 2.74 0.70
C THR A 294 -20.19 3.72 1.66
N SER A 295 -20.74 3.94 2.87
CA SER A 295 -20.06 4.67 3.94
C SER A 295 -19.19 3.76 4.83
N ILE A 296 -19.46 2.45 4.85
CA ILE A 296 -18.73 1.46 5.66
C ILE A 296 -17.81 0.55 4.83
N GLN A 297 -18.10 0.36 3.54
CA GLN A 297 -17.38 -0.57 2.65
C GLN A 297 -17.41 -0.09 1.19
N PRO A 298 -16.48 -0.55 0.33
CA PRO A 298 -16.49 -0.17 -1.09
C PRO A 298 -17.69 -0.76 -1.86
N PRO A 299 -18.06 -0.15 -3.00
CA PRO A 299 -18.98 -0.76 -3.96
C PRO A 299 -18.56 -2.17 -4.41
N SER A 300 -19.52 -2.99 -4.81
CA SER A 300 -19.34 -4.38 -5.28
C SER A 300 -18.38 -4.55 -6.47
N PHE A 301 -18.16 -3.51 -7.27
CA PHE A 301 -17.21 -3.53 -8.38
C PHE A 301 -15.76 -3.22 -7.95
N VAL A 302 -15.50 -2.84 -6.69
CA VAL A 302 -14.15 -2.60 -6.13
C VAL A 302 -13.75 -3.72 -5.15
N GLN A 303 -14.11 -4.96 -5.51
CA GLN A 303 -13.83 -6.18 -4.76
C GLN A 303 -12.57 -6.88 -5.31
N PRO A 304 -11.76 -7.56 -4.46
CA PRO A 304 -10.63 -8.36 -4.92
C PRO A 304 -11.07 -9.52 -5.84
N HIS A 305 -10.12 -10.09 -6.57
CA HIS A 305 -10.40 -11.26 -7.41
C HIS A 305 -10.93 -12.45 -6.57
N PRO A 306 -11.96 -13.19 -7.03
CA PRO A 306 -12.47 -14.39 -6.34
C PRO A 306 -11.36 -15.42 -6.02
N PRO A 307 -11.46 -16.17 -4.91
CA PRO A 307 -12.60 -16.29 -4.00
C PRO A 307 -12.73 -15.17 -2.95
N TYR A 308 -11.79 -14.22 -2.93
CA TYR A 308 -11.75 -13.16 -1.94
C TYR A 308 -12.86 -12.13 -2.14
N HIS A 309 -13.27 -11.49 -1.04
CA HIS A 309 -14.22 -10.38 -1.01
C HIS A 309 -13.84 -9.45 0.16
N VAL A 310 -14.30 -8.20 0.10
CA VAL A 310 -14.16 -7.22 1.18
C VAL A 310 -15.25 -7.48 2.20
N PHE A 311 -14.83 -7.76 3.43
CA PHE A 311 -15.66 -7.94 4.62
C PHE A 311 -15.56 -6.68 5.50
N PRO A 312 -16.67 -6.04 5.89
CA PRO A 312 -16.66 -4.93 6.84
C PRO A 312 -16.47 -5.48 8.26
N ALA A 313 -15.23 -5.78 8.64
CA ALA A 313 -14.91 -6.27 9.98
C ALA A 313 -15.27 -5.24 11.04
N ARG A 314 -16.01 -5.65 12.08
CA ARG A 314 -16.34 -4.76 13.19
C ARG A 314 -15.10 -4.56 14.06
N LEU A 315 -14.81 -3.31 14.38
CA LEU A 315 -13.75 -2.97 15.34
C LEU A 315 -14.22 -3.39 16.75
N HIS A 316 -13.58 -4.42 17.31
CA HIS A 316 -13.88 -4.90 18.65
C HIS A 316 -13.31 -3.95 19.71
N ASN A 317 -12.06 -3.51 19.53
CA ASN A 317 -11.30 -2.65 20.44
C ASN A 317 -10.22 -1.86 19.68
N ALA A 318 -9.89 -0.64 20.15
CA ALA A 318 -8.77 0.14 19.65
C ALA A 318 -8.14 0.99 20.77
N ARG A 319 -6.80 1.03 20.81
CA ARG A 319 -6.00 1.81 21.78
C ARG A 319 -4.78 2.42 21.12
N GLU A 320 -4.26 3.50 21.69
CA GLU A 320 -2.92 3.99 21.34
C GLU A 320 -1.87 3.17 22.10
N LEU A 321 -0.80 2.77 21.41
CA LEU A 321 0.35 2.06 21.98
C LEU A 321 1.47 3.02 22.40
N THR A 322 1.55 4.18 21.75
CA THR A 322 2.49 5.26 22.04
C THR A 322 1.97 6.19 23.13
N ARG A 323 2.88 6.85 23.86
CA ARG A 323 2.52 7.84 24.90
C ARG A 323 2.61 9.27 24.35
N ASP A 324 1.99 10.22 25.05
CA ASP A 324 2.08 11.64 24.73
C ASP A 324 3.55 12.08 24.62
N GLY A 325 3.89 12.78 23.54
CA GLY A 325 5.27 13.17 23.21
C GLY A 325 6.00 12.24 22.24
N ALA A 326 5.43 11.08 21.88
CA ALA A 326 5.94 10.24 20.79
C ALA A 326 5.93 10.98 19.44
N GLU A 327 7.00 10.84 18.65
CA GLU A 327 7.11 11.50 17.33
C GLU A 327 6.17 10.88 16.28
N LYS A 328 5.78 9.62 16.44
CA LYS A 328 4.80 8.97 15.54
C LYS A 328 3.80 8.15 16.34
N ARG A 329 2.54 8.56 16.26
CA ARG A 329 1.40 7.95 16.95
C ARG A 329 1.13 6.56 16.37
N THR A 330 1.00 5.54 17.21
CA THR A 330 0.79 4.15 16.79
C THR A 330 -0.39 3.53 17.52
N TYR A 331 -1.35 3.00 16.77
CA TYR A 331 -2.59 2.43 17.30
C TYR A 331 -2.62 0.91 17.11
N HIS A 332 -3.26 0.22 18.05
CA HIS A 332 -3.58 -1.21 18.02
C HIS A 332 -5.07 -1.38 17.83
N PHE A 333 -5.46 -2.39 17.04
CA PHE A 333 -6.85 -2.68 16.67
C PHE A 333 -7.13 -4.17 16.76
N ASP A 334 -8.22 -4.51 17.45
CA ASP A 334 -8.76 -5.86 17.51
C ASP A 334 -9.97 -5.90 16.56
N LEU A 335 -9.92 -6.71 15.51
CA LEU A 335 -10.96 -6.80 14.50
C LEU A 335 -11.76 -8.09 14.69
N ASP A 336 -13.07 -7.97 14.86
CA ASP A 336 -13.99 -9.11 14.97
C ASP A 336 -14.14 -9.78 13.60
N VAL A 337 -13.71 -11.04 13.53
CA VAL A 337 -13.78 -11.90 12.36
C VAL A 337 -14.61 -13.17 12.63
N THR A 338 -15.46 -13.14 13.66
CA THR A 338 -16.34 -14.28 14.03
C THR A 338 -17.23 -14.69 12.86
N ASP A 339 -17.80 -13.72 12.15
CA ASP A 339 -18.65 -13.93 10.97
C ASP A 339 -17.88 -13.83 9.64
N TYR A 340 -16.54 -13.79 9.65
CA TYR A 340 -15.75 -13.73 8.41
C TYR A 340 -15.91 -15.06 7.64
N PRO A 341 -16.32 -15.05 6.36
CA PRO A 341 -16.62 -16.29 5.64
C PRO A 341 -15.47 -17.31 5.52
N GLY A 342 -15.85 -18.58 5.64
CA GLY A 342 -14.99 -19.73 5.36
C GLY A 342 -14.63 -19.81 3.87
N GLU A 343 -13.46 -19.30 3.51
CA GLU A 343 -12.89 -19.41 2.17
C GLU A 343 -12.05 -20.69 2.08
N SER A 344 -12.26 -21.49 1.04
CA SER A 344 -11.61 -22.80 0.88
C SER A 344 -10.08 -22.66 0.80
N GLY A 345 -9.38 -23.17 1.82
CA GLY A 345 -7.92 -23.21 1.87
C GLY A 345 -7.23 -21.96 2.42
N VAL A 346 -7.97 -20.92 2.81
CA VAL A 346 -7.41 -19.66 3.32
C VAL A 346 -7.99 -19.28 4.68
N ASP A 347 -7.13 -19.34 5.70
CA ASP A 347 -7.41 -18.83 7.04
C ASP A 347 -6.28 -17.90 7.52
N PHE A 348 -6.58 -17.09 8.53
CA PHE A 348 -5.62 -16.22 9.20
C PHE A 348 -4.52 -17.05 9.89
N ARG A 349 -3.27 -16.59 9.84
CA ARG A 349 -2.10 -17.28 10.42
C ARG A 349 -1.14 -16.30 11.07
N VAL A 350 -0.31 -16.76 11.99
CA VAL A 350 0.75 -15.96 12.62
C VAL A 350 1.68 -15.37 11.56
N GLY A 351 1.93 -14.06 11.63
CA GLY A 351 2.66 -13.30 10.61
C GLY A 351 1.97 -13.24 9.24
N GLY A 352 0.71 -13.68 9.12
CA GLY A 352 -0.10 -13.39 7.94
C GLY A 352 -0.41 -11.89 7.84
N ALA A 353 -1.06 -11.48 6.75
CA ALA A 353 -1.49 -10.09 6.56
C ALA A 353 -2.93 -10.01 6.06
N ILE A 354 -3.57 -8.88 6.33
CA ILE A 354 -4.85 -8.47 5.72
C ILE A 354 -4.62 -7.35 4.72
N GLY A 355 -5.43 -7.32 3.67
CA GLY A 355 -5.57 -6.13 2.82
C GLY A 355 -6.77 -5.30 3.28
N VAL A 356 -6.64 -3.98 3.22
CA VAL A 356 -7.67 -3.01 3.66
C VAL A 356 -7.95 -2.05 2.52
N MET A 357 -9.22 -1.94 2.15
CA MET A 357 -9.70 -0.97 1.16
C MET A 357 -9.94 0.36 1.86
N ALA A 358 -8.88 1.10 2.21
CA ALA A 358 -9.03 2.36 2.93
C ALA A 358 -9.57 3.48 2.01
N PRO A 359 -10.75 4.07 2.29
CA PRO A 359 -11.28 5.18 1.50
C PRO A 359 -10.50 6.48 1.71
N ASN A 360 -10.58 7.37 0.72
CA ASN A 360 -10.16 8.76 0.87
C ASN A 360 -11.00 9.48 1.95
N GLU A 361 -10.46 10.56 2.52
CA GLU A 361 -11.19 11.31 3.55
C GLU A 361 -12.37 12.08 2.95
N THR A 362 -13.53 12.02 3.61
CA THR A 362 -14.77 12.66 3.17
C THR A 362 -14.63 14.16 2.97
N SER A 363 -13.80 14.83 3.77
CA SER A 363 -13.44 16.25 3.65
C SER A 363 -12.76 16.54 2.30
N LEU A 364 -11.70 15.80 1.98
CA LEU A 364 -10.93 15.89 0.72
C LEU A 364 -11.78 15.52 -0.50
N VAL A 365 -12.72 14.58 -0.35
CA VAL A 365 -13.67 14.18 -1.41
C VAL A 365 -14.72 15.26 -1.66
N GLU A 366 -15.24 15.93 -0.61
CA GLU A 366 -16.11 17.10 -0.77
C GLU A 366 -15.34 18.29 -1.37
N GLU A 367 -14.13 18.55 -0.89
CA GLU A 367 -13.22 19.61 -1.37
C GLU A 367 -12.97 19.50 -2.88
N ILE A 368 -12.56 18.33 -3.38
CA ILE A 368 -12.38 18.11 -4.82
C ILE A 368 -13.69 18.33 -5.60
N MET A 369 -14.85 17.93 -5.05
CA MET A 369 -16.15 18.16 -5.70
C MET A 369 -16.65 19.61 -5.60
N ASP A 370 -16.20 20.39 -4.61
CA ASP A 370 -16.45 21.83 -4.49
C ASP A 370 -15.56 22.62 -5.47
N ILE A 371 -14.25 22.30 -5.57
CA ILE A 371 -13.33 22.96 -6.52
C ILE A 371 -13.74 22.69 -7.97
N LEU A 372 -14.09 21.44 -8.32
CA LEU A 372 -14.62 21.06 -9.62
C LEU A 372 -16.08 21.53 -9.86
N CYS A 373 -16.61 22.42 -9.01
CA CYS A 373 -17.92 23.05 -9.10
C CYS A 373 -19.11 22.07 -9.23
N ILE A 374 -18.98 20.83 -8.75
CA ILE A 374 -19.97 19.77 -8.91
C ILE A 374 -21.15 20.03 -7.97
N PRO A 375 -22.37 20.29 -8.47
CA PRO A 375 -23.53 20.59 -7.61
C PRO A 375 -23.79 19.47 -6.61
N ARG A 376 -24.09 19.83 -5.34
CA ARG A 376 -24.34 18.86 -4.26
C ARG A 376 -25.45 17.85 -4.60
N THR A 377 -26.44 18.27 -5.38
CA THR A 377 -27.53 17.42 -5.92
C THR A 377 -27.10 16.38 -6.96
N LEU A 378 -25.85 16.39 -7.42
CA LEU A 378 -25.29 15.46 -8.41
C LEU A 378 -24.15 14.57 -7.86
N ARG A 379 -23.61 14.86 -6.66
CA ARG A 379 -22.50 14.11 -6.04
C ARG A 379 -22.91 12.66 -5.76
N ASP A 380 -24.06 12.51 -5.11
CA ASP A 380 -24.66 11.25 -4.67
C ASP A 380 -25.71 10.70 -5.65
N LYS A 381 -25.91 11.36 -6.81
CA LYS A 381 -26.91 10.95 -7.79
C LYS A 381 -26.38 9.78 -8.64
N PRO A 382 -27.13 8.66 -8.76
CA PRO A 382 -26.77 7.56 -9.65
C PRO A 382 -26.53 8.02 -11.09
N THR A 383 -25.42 7.56 -11.67
CA THR A 383 -24.93 7.90 -13.00
C THR A 383 -24.41 6.63 -13.68
N LEU A 384 -24.49 6.56 -15.00
CA LEU A 384 -23.88 5.47 -15.75
C LEU A 384 -22.39 5.79 -15.95
N LEU A 385 -21.52 5.04 -15.28
CA LEU A 385 -20.10 5.01 -15.61
C LEU A 385 -19.92 4.16 -16.87
N LYS A 386 -19.18 4.68 -17.84
CA LYS A 386 -18.68 3.92 -18.98
C LYS A 386 -17.16 4.11 -19.13
N THR A 387 -16.42 3.02 -19.35
CA THR A 387 -14.99 3.05 -19.64
C THR A 387 -14.67 2.40 -20.98
N THR A 388 -13.68 2.93 -21.72
CA THR A 388 -13.29 2.44 -23.06
C THR A 388 -12.24 1.33 -23.03
N ASN A 389 -11.40 1.28 -22.00
CA ASN A 389 -10.32 0.30 -21.83
C ASN A 389 -9.88 0.21 -20.36
N GLY A 390 -8.83 -0.58 -20.09
CA GLY A 390 -8.19 -0.66 -18.78
C GLY A 390 -8.97 -1.49 -17.75
N ARG A 391 -8.52 -1.44 -16.48
CA ARG A 391 -9.13 -2.17 -15.35
C ARG A 391 -10.19 -1.35 -14.60
N TRP A 392 -10.09 -0.02 -14.75
CA TRP A 392 -10.88 1.04 -14.15
C TRP A 392 -12.40 0.81 -14.31
N PRO A 393 -13.25 0.92 -13.25
CA PRO A 393 -13.08 1.67 -11.99
C PRO A 393 -12.34 0.97 -10.83
N THR A 394 -11.61 -0.12 -11.07
CA THR A 394 -10.96 -0.88 -9.98
C THR A 394 -9.58 -1.41 -10.39
N VAL A 395 -8.65 -1.56 -9.44
CA VAL A 395 -7.38 -2.28 -9.69
C VAL A 395 -7.62 -3.78 -9.94
N TRP A 396 -8.70 -4.33 -9.35
CA TRP A 396 -9.10 -5.73 -9.42
C TRP A 396 -9.87 -6.10 -10.70
N GLY A 397 -10.06 -5.15 -11.62
CA GLY A 397 -10.71 -5.42 -12.89
C GLY A 397 -9.79 -6.17 -13.85
N ASP A 398 -10.35 -7.06 -14.67
CA ASP A 398 -9.75 -7.42 -15.97
C ASP A 398 -9.65 -6.19 -16.87
N GLU A 399 -8.73 -6.23 -17.83
CA GLU A 399 -8.38 -5.13 -18.72
C GLU A 399 -9.35 -5.06 -19.91
N LYS A 400 -10.56 -4.52 -19.68
CA LYS A 400 -11.68 -4.50 -20.63
C LYS A 400 -12.64 -3.32 -20.40
N PRO A 401 -13.40 -2.87 -21.43
CA PRO A 401 -14.43 -1.84 -21.28
C PRO A 401 -15.49 -2.24 -20.24
N ARG A 402 -16.04 -1.26 -19.50
CA ARG A 402 -17.06 -1.49 -18.46
C ARG A 402 -18.21 -0.50 -18.57
N GLU A 403 -19.41 -0.95 -18.22
CA GLU A 403 -20.60 -0.12 -18.03
C GLU A 403 -21.26 -0.54 -16.70
N LEU A 404 -21.44 0.39 -15.76
CA LEU A 404 -22.05 0.13 -14.45
C LEU A 404 -22.66 1.39 -13.82
N VAL A 405 -23.52 1.21 -12.83
CA VAL A 405 -24.15 2.32 -12.09
C VAL A 405 -23.38 2.61 -10.80
N THR A 406 -23.10 3.89 -10.57
CA THR A 406 -22.33 4.37 -9.40
C THR A 406 -22.67 5.84 -9.12
N THR A 407 -22.12 6.44 -8.07
CA THR A 407 -22.16 7.89 -7.82
C THR A 407 -20.82 8.57 -8.10
N ARG A 408 -20.78 9.91 -8.12
CA ARG A 408 -19.53 10.68 -8.23
C ARG A 408 -18.73 10.63 -6.93
N ARG A 409 -19.43 10.54 -5.79
CA ARG A 409 -18.81 10.30 -4.48
C ARG A 409 -18.06 8.97 -4.46
N ASP A 410 -18.68 7.86 -4.85
CA ASP A 410 -18.06 6.53 -4.73
C ASP A 410 -16.74 6.43 -5.50
N LEU A 411 -16.69 7.03 -6.70
CA LEU A 411 -15.49 7.07 -7.53
C LEU A 411 -14.33 7.82 -6.87
N LEU A 412 -14.60 8.97 -6.24
CA LEU A 412 -13.58 9.74 -5.52
C LEU A 412 -13.26 9.17 -4.12
N THR A 413 -14.20 8.47 -3.48
CA THR A 413 -14.01 7.88 -2.14
C THR A 413 -13.23 6.57 -2.19
N TRP A 414 -13.61 5.66 -3.09
CA TRP A 414 -13.16 4.25 -3.08
C TRP A 414 -12.29 3.85 -4.26
N CYS A 415 -12.29 4.63 -5.35
CA CYS A 415 -11.77 4.17 -6.63
C CYS A 415 -10.51 4.94 -7.07
N SER A 416 -10.46 6.27 -6.96
CA SER A 416 -9.29 7.08 -7.38
C SER A 416 -8.36 7.42 -6.23
N ASP A 417 -7.04 7.36 -6.44
CA ASP A 417 -6.07 7.93 -5.50
C ASP A 417 -5.82 9.41 -5.79
N VAL A 418 -5.97 10.25 -4.76
CA VAL A 418 -5.94 11.71 -4.87
C VAL A 418 -4.82 12.37 -4.04
N GLN A 419 -3.96 11.58 -3.38
CA GLN A 419 -2.93 12.12 -2.47
C GLN A 419 -1.67 11.24 -2.26
N SER A 420 -1.60 10.07 -2.90
CA SER A 420 -0.51 9.08 -2.71
C SER A 420 0.40 8.93 -3.93
N TYR A 421 0.21 9.72 -4.98
CA TYR A 421 1.03 9.69 -6.19
C TYR A 421 1.49 11.11 -6.56
N PRO A 422 2.74 11.30 -7.03
CA PRO A 422 3.23 12.61 -7.45
C PRO A 422 2.66 13.01 -8.84
N PRO A 423 2.42 14.30 -9.08
CA PRO A 423 1.76 14.83 -10.29
C PRO A 423 2.36 14.34 -11.61
N THR A 424 1.51 14.04 -12.60
CA THR A 424 1.90 13.44 -13.89
C THR A 424 1.74 14.43 -15.04
N LYS A 425 2.59 14.35 -16.09
CA LYS A 425 2.47 15.23 -17.27
C LYS A 425 1.08 15.17 -17.93
N PRO A 426 0.42 14.00 -18.10
CA PRO A 426 -0.95 13.94 -18.62
C PRO A 426 -1.97 14.70 -17.78
N MET A 427 -1.86 14.70 -16.45
CA MET A 427 -2.75 15.46 -15.57
C MET A 427 -2.52 16.97 -15.71
N LEU A 428 -1.26 17.42 -15.73
CA LEU A 428 -0.93 18.83 -15.94
C LEU A 428 -1.35 19.32 -17.34
N ARG A 429 -1.17 18.49 -18.37
CA ARG A 429 -1.61 18.78 -19.74
C ARG A 429 -3.13 18.86 -19.86
N LEU A 430 -3.86 17.97 -19.18
CA LEU A 430 -5.33 18.05 -19.09
C LEU A 430 -5.78 19.34 -18.38
N MET A 431 -5.12 19.71 -17.28
CA MET A 431 -5.40 20.96 -16.59
C MET A 431 -5.11 22.18 -17.47
N ALA A 432 -4.05 22.17 -18.29
CA ALA A 432 -3.77 23.25 -19.25
C ALA A 432 -4.91 23.43 -20.28
N GLU A 433 -5.48 22.33 -20.79
CA GLU A 433 -6.62 22.37 -21.74
C GLU A 433 -7.86 23.06 -21.15
N HIS A 434 -8.08 22.86 -19.84
CA HIS A 434 -9.23 23.39 -19.12
C HIS A 434 -8.92 24.62 -18.24
N ALA A 435 -7.69 25.14 -18.30
CA ALA A 435 -7.31 26.44 -17.75
C ALA A 435 -7.94 27.54 -18.60
N SER A 436 -8.69 28.45 -17.96
CA SER A 436 -9.25 29.61 -18.63
C SER A 436 -8.27 30.79 -18.67
N ASP A 437 -7.48 30.99 -17.62
CA ASP A 437 -6.40 31.98 -17.62
C ASP A 437 -5.23 31.55 -18.52
N ALA A 438 -4.62 32.54 -19.20
CA ALA A 438 -3.51 32.28 -20.13
C ALA A 438 -2.18 32.00 -19.40
N SER A 439 -1.99 32.62 -18.23
CA SER A 439 -0.78 32.49 -17.39
C SER A 439 -0.74 31.10 -16.75
N GLU A 440 -1.85 30.70 -16.11
CA GLU A 440 -2.01 29.34 -15.55
C GLU A 440 -1.85 28.26 -16.62
N ARG A 441 -2.54 28.40 -17.78
CA ARG A 441 -2.40 27.48 -18.91
C ARG A 441 -0.94 27.32 -19.31
N ARG A 442 -0.22 28.43 -19.45
CA ARG A 442 1.17 28.43 -19.93
C ARG A 442 2.15 27.86 -18.91
N ILE A 443 1.92 28.05 -17.61
CA ILE A 443 2.69 27.38 -16.56
C ILE A 443 2.47 25.86 -16.61
N LEU A 444 1.23 25.42 -16.80
CA LEU A 444 0.89 23.99 -16.91
C LEU A 444 1.46 23.36 -18.21
N GLU A 445 1.46 24.09 -19.33
CA GLU A 445 2.16 23.70 -20.56
C GLU A 445 3.67 23.54 -20.31
N TYR A 446 4.32 24.54 -19.70
CA TYR A 446 5.75 24.51 -19.38
C TYR A 446 6.12 23.28 -18.53
N LEU A 447 5.36 23.01 -17.45
CA LEU A 447 5.57 21.84 -16.60
C LEU A 447 5.36 20.49 -17.31
N CYS A 448 4.74 20.45 -18.49
CA CYS A 448 4.60 19.24 -19.31
C CYS A 448 5.36 19.27 -20.65
N SER A 449 6.23 20.27 -20.88
CA SER A 449 7.13 20.37 -22.04
C SER A 449 8.53 19.78 -21.79
N ASN A 450 9.45 19.92 -22.74
CA ASN A 450 10.88 19.64 -22.57
C ASN A 450 11.55 20.68 -21.65
N GLU A 451 11.24 21.96 -21.85
CA GLU A 451 11.89 23.10 -21.20
C GLU A 451 11.60 23.14 -19.69
N GLY A 452 10.42 22.69 -19.26
CA GLY A 452 10.08 22.53 -17.84
C GLY A 452 10.46 21.19 -17.23
N GLN A 453 11.17 20.29 -17.95
CA GLN A 453 11.49 18.94 -17.47
C GLN A 453 12.25 18.95 -16.13
N GLY A 454 13.16 19.92 -15.90
CA GLY A 454 13.88 20.06 -14.64
C GLY A 454 12.96 20.40 -13.47
N VAL A 455 12.10 21.41 -13.65
CA VAL A 455 11.11 21.84 -12.65
C VAL A 455 10.08 20.73 -12.39
N PHE A 456 9.64 20.02 -13.43
CA PHE A 456 8.74 18.87 -13.30
C PHE A 456 9.37 17.69 -12.55
N CYS A 457 10.68 17.44 -12.71
CA CYS A 457 11.39 16.47 -11.90
C CYS A 457 11.42 16.89 -10.42
N GLU A 458 11.81 18.13 -10.11
CA GLU A 458 11.85 18.64 -8.73
C GLU A 458 10.45 18.62 -8.08
N PHE A 459 9.41 19.04 -8.80
CA PHE A 459 8.01 19.02 -8.38
C PHE A 459 7.46 17.62 -8.03
N ARG A 460 8.16 16.55 -8.44
CA ARG A 460 7.84 15.16 -8.10
C ARG A 460 8.71 14.60 -6.97
N THR A 461 9.68 15.35 -6.47
CA THR A 461 10.49 14.97 -5.29
C THR A 461 9.88 15.49 -3.99
N GLY A 462 10.03 14.71 -2.91
CA GLY A 462 9.45 15.05 -1.61
C GLY A 462 8.02 14.51 -1.40
N PRO A 463 7.28 15.04 -0.41
CA PRO A 463 5.91 14.63 -0.12
C PRO A 463 5.00 14.84 -1.34
N HIS A 464 4.15 13.87 -1.65
CA HIS A 464 3.32 13.95 -2.85
C HIS A 464 2.27 15.07 -2.73
N VAL A 465 2.18 15.88 -3.78
CA VAL A 465 1.21 16.98 -3.90
C VAL A 465 -0.19 16.39 -4.10
N THR A 466 -1.21 16.88 -3.40
CA THR A 466 -2.58 16.33 -3.54
C THR A 466 -3.28 16.86 -4.80
N VAL A 467 -4.30 16.15 -5.27
CA VAL A 467 -5.13 16.61 -6.40
C VAL A 467 -5.84 17.92 -6.07
N SER A 468 -6.34 18.10 -4.83
CA SER A 468 -6.95 19.38 -4.43
C SER A 468 -5.94 20.52 -4.35
N GLN A 469 -4.72 20.27 -3.85
CA GLN A 469 -3.64 21.25 -3.81
C GLN A 469 -3.28 21.78 -5.20
N ILE A 470 -3.28 20.95 -6.23
CA ILE A 470 -2.98 21.38 -7.60
C ILE A 470 -4.18 22.11 -8.22
N LEU A 471 -5.41 21.66 -7.97
CA LEU A 471 -6.63 22.35 -8.44
C LEU A 471 -6.82 23.72 -7.76
N GLU A 472 -6.47 23.88 -6.48
CA GLU A 472 -6.46 25.18 -5.80
C GLU A 472 -5.27 26.06 -6.20
N ALA A 473 -4.13 25.47 -6.62
CA ALA A 473 -2.98 26.22 -7.13
C ALA A 473 -3.26 26.85 -8.51
N PHE A 474 -4.04 26.18 -9.35
CA PHE A 474 -4.44 26.62 -10.69
C PHE A 474 -5.98 26.76 -10.78
N PRO A 475 -6.59 27.74 -10.08
CA PRO A 475 -8.04 27.83 -9.90
C PRO A 475 -8.81 28.11 -11.20
N SER A 476 -8.15 28.54 -12.29
CA SER A 476 -8.78 28.69 -13.60
C SER A 476 -8.93 27.36 -14.36
N ALA A 477 -8.20 26.31 -13.93
CA ALA A 477 -8.18 24.98 -14.53
C ALA A 477 -9.32 24.11 -13.99
N THR A 478 -10.41 24.02 -14.75
CA THR A 478 -11.64 23.33 -14.34
C THR A 478 -11.93 22.08 -15.20
N PRO A 479 -11.09 21.02 -15.14
CA PRO A 479 -11.27 19.82 -15.96
C PRO A 479 -12.57 19.07 -15.59
N PRO A 480 -13.33 18.55 -16.57
CA PRO A 480 -14.46 17.66 -16.29
C PRO A 480 -14.04 16.48 -15.42
N LEU A 481 -14.89 16.09 -14.46
CA LEU A 481 -14.56 15.01 -13.53
C LEU A 481 -14.20 13.70 -14.26
N ASP A 482 -14.90 13.35 -15.35
CA ASP A 482 -14.63 12.11 -16.09
C ASP A 482 -13.35 12.18 -16.94
N HIS A 483 -12.98 13.36 -17.47
CA HIS A 483 -11.63 13.60 -17.97
C HIS A 483 -10.57 13.40 -16.86
N LEU A 484 -10.77 13.97 -15.67
CA LEU A 484 -9.82 13.85 -14.57
C LEU A 484 -9.70 12.39 -14.09
N LEU A 485 -10.82 11.67 -13.95
CA LEU A 485 -10.85 10.23 -13.65
C LEU A 485 -10.19 9.38 -14.76
N SER A 486 -9.96 9.90 -15.97
CA SER A 486 -9.21 9.21 -17.03
C SER A 486 -7.69 9.27 -16.84
N VAL A 487 -7.16 10.15 -15.98
CA VAL A 487 -5.72 10.33 -15.72
C VAL A 487 -5.27 10.04 -14.29
N LEU A 488 -6.18 10.04 -13.31
CA LEU A 488 -5.90 9.65 -11.94
C LEU A 488 -5.54 8.16 -11.82
N GLN A 489 -4.76 7.82 -10.78
CA GLN A 489 -4.40 6.43 -10.49
C GLN A 489 -5.50 5.73 -9.69
N THR A 490 -5.53 4.40 -9.75
CA THR A 490 -6.47 3.59 -8.95
C THR A 490 -6.06 3.57 -7.48
N LEU A 491 -7.04 3.71 -6.58
CA LEU A 491 -6.86 3.63 -5.13
C LEU A 491 -6.48 2.20 -4.74
N MET A 492 -5.23 2.03 -4.31
CA MET A 492 -4.70 0.72 -3.97
C MET A 492 -5.20 0.23 -2.59
N PRO A 493 -5.36 -1.09 -2.37
CA PRO A 493 -5.44 -1.64 -1.03
C PRO A 493 -4.15 -1.32 -0.25
N ARG A 494 -4.26 -1.19 1.07
CA ARG A 494 -3.10 -1.10 1.98
C ARG A 494 -3.05 -2.36 2.84
N PHE A 495 -1.88 -2.94 3.03
CA PHE A 495 -1.70 -4.24 3.71
C PHE A 495 -1.11 -4.08 5.11
N TYR A 496 -1.52 -4.94 6.03
CA TYR A 496 -1.15 -4.87 7.46
C TYR A 496 -0.94 -6.29 8.02
N SER A 497 0.22 -6.52 8.66
CA SER A 497 0.61 -7.82 9.22
C SER A 497 -0.03 -8.05 10.60
N LEU A 498 -0.46 -9.29 10.86
CA LEU A 498 -1.14 -9.71 12.09
C LEU A 498 -0.17 -9.81 13.28
N SER A 499 -0.54 -9.24 14.42
CA SER A 499 0.27 -9.16 15.65
C SER A 499 -0.12 -10.14 16.77
N ASN A 500 -0.84 -11.21 16.44
CA ASN A 500 -1.31 -12.25 17.36
C ASN A 500 -1.28 -13.65 16.72
N ASP A 501 -1.74 -14.67 17.47
CA ASP A 501 -2.11 -15.96 16.86
C ASP A 501 -3.64 -16.07 16.68
N PRO A 502 -4.14 -15.93 15.44
CA PRO A 502 -5.58 -15.91 15.14
C PRO A 502 -6.27 -17.28 15.23
N HIS A 503 -5.57 -18.33 15.66
CA HIS A 503 -6.18 -19.62 16.04
C HIS A 503 -6.65 -19.63 17.50
N GLU A 504 -6.06 -18.79 18.36
CA GLU A 504 -6.29 -18.80 19.81
C GLU A 504 -6.77 -17.45 20.37
N SER A 505 -6.62 -16.35 19.63
CA SER A 505 -7.18 -15.05 20.02
C SER A 505 -8.71 -15.03 19.91
N PHE A 506 -9.35 -15.38 21.02
CA PHE A 506 -10.77 -15.18 21.28
C PHE A 506 -10.97 -14.14 22.37
N SER A 507 -11.81 -13.14 22.12
CA SER A 507 -12.22 -12.16 23.14
C SER A 507 -13.63 -12.47 23.63
N MET A 508 -13.85 -12.42 24.95
CA MET A 508 -15.19 -12.56 25.53
C MET A 508 -16.00 -11.29 25.31
N THR A 509 -17.30 -11.41 25.02
CA THR A 509 -18.20 -10.26 25.00
C THR A 509 -18.29 -9.61 26.39
N THR A 510 -18.59 -8.32 26.45
CA THR A 510 -18.78 -7.54 27.69
C THR A 510 -19.87 -8.14 28.59
N ASP A 511 -20.82 -8.85 27.98
CA ASP A 511 -21.89 -9.61 28.62
C ASP A 511 -21.47 -10.98 29.17
N GLY A 512 -20.26 -11.46 28.86
CA GLY A 512 -19.75 -12.80 29.20
C GLY A 512 -20.41 -13.96 28.43
N LYS A 513 -21.25 -13.69 27.42
CA LYS A 513 -22.17 -14.68 26.80
C LYS A 513 -21.61 -15.40 25.57
N ALA A 514 -20.57 -14.86 24.92
CA ALA A 514 -19.99 -15.45 23.72
C ALA A 514 -18.50 -15.13 23.61
N ALA A 515 -17.78 -15.96 22.86
CA ALA A 515 -16.41 -15.73 22.44
C ALA A 515 -16.40 -15.24 20.98
N ARG A 516 -15.77 -14.09 20.72
CA ARG A 516 -15.53 -13.52 19.39
C ARG A 516 -14.15 -13.92 18.91
N ARG A 517 -14.02 -14.39 17.66
CA ARG A 517 -12.71 -14.60 17.04
C ARG A 517 -12.14 -13.23 16.65
N VAL A 518 -10.96 -12.88 17.13
CA VAL A 518 -10.34 -11.58 16.84
C VAL A 518 -8.96 -11.71 16.19
N ILE A 519 -8.67 -10.81 15.25
CA ILE A 519 -7.33 -10.61 14.71
C ILE A 519 -6.81 -9.24 15.17
N GLU A 520 -5.53 -9.19 15.51
CA GLU A 520 -4.91 -7.99 16.07
C GLU A 520 -3.93 -7.40 15.04
N ILE A 521 -3.93 -6.08 14.86
CA ILE A 521 -2.94 -5.36 14.05
C ILE A 521 -2.42 -4.12 14.79
N ALA A 522 -1.24 -3.63 14.38
CA ALA A 522 -0.73 -2.32 14.76
C ALA A 522 -0.53 -1.43 13.53
N VAL A 523 -0.84 -0.14 13.66
CA VAL A 523 -0.73 0.86 12.59
C VAL A 523 -0.11 2.14 13.15
N THR A 524 1.11 2.46 12.70
CA THR A 524 1.69 3.80 12.89
C THR A 524 1.07 4.78 11.90
N VAL A 525 0.66 5.95 12.37
CA VAL A 525 0.17 7.01 11.49
C VAL A 525 1.32 7.53 10.63
N HIS A 526 1.11 7.58 9.31
CA HIS A 526 2.02 8.26 8.41
C HIS A 526 1.55 9.69 8.22
N GLU A 527 2.40 10.64 8.59
CA GLU A 527 2.13 12.07 8.48
C GLU A 527 3.10 12.72 7.49
N SER A 528 2.63 13.77 6.84
CA SER A 528 3.42 14.66 5.98
C SER A 528 2.95 16.08 6.21
N HIS A 529 3.77 17.09 5.93
CA HIS A 529 3.29 18.47 5.91
C HIS A 529 2.17 18.60 4.87
N ASP A 530 1.07 19.23 5.28
CA ASP A 530 0.08 19.73 4.34
C ASP A 530 0.44 21.17 3.93
N TRP A 531 -0.17 21.65 2.86
CA TRP A 531 -0.12 23.06 2.50
C TRP A 531 -1.14 23.89 3.27
N LYS A 532 -2.24 23.26 3.68
CA LYS A 532 -3.18 23.81 4.67
C LYS A 532 -2.57 23.71 6.07
N LYS A 533 -3.24 24.29 7.07
CA LYS A 533 -2.69 24.41 8.44
C LYS A 533 -2.68 23.08 9.20
N GLY A 534 -1.65 22.25 8.99
CA GLY A 534 -1.38 21.07 9.80
C GLY A 534 -0.55 20.00 9.08
N PRO A 535 -0.37 18.82 9.69
CA PRO A 535 0.04 17.62 8.99
C PRO A 535 -1.17 16.97 8.30
N ARG A 536 -0.97 16.43 7.09
CA ARG A 536 -1.91 15.50 6.44
C ARG A 536 -1.51 14.06 6.72
N THR A 537 -2.50 13.18 6.85
CA THR A 537 -2.29 11.74 7.08
C THR A 537 -2.36 10.95 5.77
N GLY A 538 -1.56 9.88 5.64
CA GLY A 538 -1.65 8.96 4.50
C GLY A 538 -2.97 8.16 4.50
N VAL A 539 -3.53 7.86 3.32
CA VAL A 539 -4.89 7.28 3.15
C VAL A 539 -5.21 6.17 4.16
N GLY A 540 -4.40 5.11 4.20
CA GLY A 540 -4.64 3.92 5.03
C GLY A 540 -4.47 4.17 6.53
N SER A 541 -3.32 4.69 6.95
CA SER A 541 -3.04 4.88 8.38
C SER A 541 -3.80 6.07 8.99
N GLY A 542 -4.14 7.09 8.20
CA GLY A 542 -5.08 8.15 8.56
C GLY A 542 -6.52 7.66 8.65
N PHE A 543 -6.95 6.74 7.78
CA PHE A 543 -8.24 6.05 7.96
C PHE A 543 -8.27 5.30 9.30
N PHE A 544 -7.26 4.49 9.60
CA PHE A 544 -7.15 3.80 10.88
C PHE A 544 -7.13 4.77 12.08
N GLU A 545 -6.41 5.90 12.01
CA GLU A 545 -6.46 6.94 13.06
C GLU A 545 -7.89 7.47 13.25
N ARG A 546 -8.59 7.82 12.17
CA ARG A 546 -9.97 8.32 12.24
C ARG A 546 -10.93 7.30 12.87
N GLN A 547 -10.74 6.00 12.60
CA GLN A 547 -11.56 4.94 13.21
C GLN A 547 -11.20 4.70 14.69
N ALA A 548 -9.91 4.70 15.05
CA ALA A 548 -9.46 4.65 16.46
C ALA A 548 -10.03 5.83 17.27
N ARG A 549 -9.91 7.06 16.76
CA ARG A 549 -10.46 8.26 17.41
C ARG A 549 -11.95 8.17 17.65
N LYS A 550 -12.74 7.75 16.64
CA LYS A 550 -14.19 7.55 16.78
C LYS A 550 -14.51 6.51 17.86
N TYR A 551 -13.83 5.37 17.83
CA TYR A 551 -14.04 4.27 18.78
C TYR A 551 -13.72 4.70 20.22
N ILE A 552 -12.53 5.27 20.45
CA ILE A 552 -12.08 5.75 21.77
C ILE A 552 -12.96 6.91 22.27
N ALA A 553 -13.42 7.81 21.40
CA ALA A 553 -14.34 8.87 21.78
C ALA A 553 -15.73 8.33 22.18
N ALA A 554 -16.24 7.32 21.47
CA ALA A 554 -17.51 6.66 21.81
C ALA A 554 -17.42 5.91 23.16
N GLN A 555 -16.32 5.19 23.42
CA GLN A 555 -16.07 4.59 24.74
C GLN A 555 -16.02 5.64 25.86
N LYS A 556 -15.29 6.76 25.64
CA LYS A 556 -15.23 7.89 26.60
C LYS A 556 -16.60 8.56 26.82
N ALA A 557 -17.52 8.45 25.87
CA ALA A 557 -18.91 8.89 25.99
C ALA A 557 -19.85 7.83 26.62
N GLY A 558 -19.32 6.68 27.09
CA GLY A 558 -20.08 5.62 27.74
C GLY A 558 -20.73 4.60 26.79
N VAL A 559 -20.40 4.60 25.50
CA VAL A 559 -20.91 3.60 24.54
C VAL A 559 -20.18 2.27 24.75
N ALA A 560 -20.87 1.28 25.32
CA ALA A 560 -20.28 0.01 25.74
C ALA A 560 -19.72 -0.87 24.59
N GLU A 561 -20.37 -0.88 23.43
CA GLU A 561 -19.81 -1.45 22.21
C GLU A 561 -19.99 -0.49 21.01
N PRO A 562 -19.01 0.38 20.70
CA PRO A 562 -19.09 1.23 19.52
C PRO A 562 -19.27 0.42 18.23
N VAL A 563 -19.96 1.00 17.24
CA VAL A 563 -20.14 0.40 15.91
C VAL A 563 -19.24 1.16 14.93
N VAL A 564 -18.09 0.56 14.63
CA VAL A 564 -17.07 1.08 13.70
C VAL A 564 -16.60 -0.10 12.85
N TYR A 565 -16.37 0.13 11.56
CA TYR A 565 -16.03 -0.92 10.59
C TYR A 565 -14.71 -0.65 9.86
N ILE A 566 -14.00 -1.73 9.54
CA ILE A 566 -12.78 -1.78 8.74
C ILE A 566 -13.05 -2.66 7.51
N PRO A 567 -13.12 -2.11 6.29
CA PRO A 567 -13.33 -2.89 5.06
C PRO A 567 -12.04 -3.63 4.66
N MET A 568 -11.98 -4.92 4.99
CA MET A 568 -10.77 -5.75 4.85
C MET A 568 -11.01 -7.07 4.11
N PHE A 569 -9.95 -7.69 3.62
CA PHE A 569 -9.96 -9.01 2.98
C PHE A 569 -8.68 -9.78 3.34
N LYS A 570 -8.72 -11.11 3.30
CA LYS A 570 -7.56 -11.98 3.59
C LYS A 570 -6.86 -12.48 2.31
N GLY A 571 -5.80 -13.27 2.50
CA GLY A 571 -5.30 -14.23 1.50
C GLY A 571 -4.39 -13.71 0.38
N LEU A 572 -4.62 -12.51 -0.15
CA LEU A 572 -3.87 -12.03 -1.32
C LEU A 572 -2.38 -11.74 -1.07
N MET A 573 -1.95 -11.53 0.18
CA MET A 573 -0.54 -11.47 0.56
C MET A 573 -0.24 -12.46 1.69
N GLN A 574 0.09 -13.70 1.34
CA GLN A 574 0.74 -14.62 2.27
C GLN A 574 2.23 -14.29 2.40
N ASN A 575 2.53 -13.39 3.34
CA ASN A 575 3.86 -13.09 3.86
C ASN A 575 4.71 -14.37 4.03
N PRO A 576 5.97 -14.43 3.56
CA PRO A 576 6.86 -15.57 3.78
C PRO A 576 7.02 -15.98 5.26
N LEU A 577 6.88 -15.05 6.23
CA LEU A 577 6.87 -15.37 7.66
C LEU A 577 5.84 -16.48 7.99
N ALA A 578 4.62 -16.35 7.47
CA ALA A 578 3.50 -17.27 7.72
C ALA A 578 3.65 -18.65 7.04
N LYS A 579 4.59 -18.80 6.10
CA LYS A 579 4.78 -20.05 5.33
C LYS A 579 5.83 -20.99 5.92
N LYS A 580 6.81 -20.47 6.66
CA LYS A 580 8.01 -21.23 7.08
C LYS A 580 8.14 -21.41 8.61
N PHE A 581 7.14 -21.00 9.39
CA PHE A 581 7.11 -21.12 10.86
C PHE A 581 6.70 -22.54 11.33
N VAL A 582 7.57 -23.54 11.13
CA VAL A 582 7.27 -24.96 11.44
C VAL A 582 8.39 -25.69 12.18
N SER A 583 9.50 -25.04 12.55
CA SER A 583 10.62 -25.67 13.27
C SER A 583 10.89 -25.05 14.64
N ASP A 584 11.00 -25.87 15.69
CA ASP A 584 11.33 -25.47 17.08
C ASP A 584 12.81 -25.05 17.29
N GLY A 585 13.46 -24.62 16.21
CA GLY A 585 14.84 -24.15 16.19
C GLY A 585 15.02 -22.73 16.73
N PRO A 586 16.29 -22.29 16.88
CA PRO A 586 16.64 -20.97 17.39
C PRO A 586 16.20 -19.86 16.41
N MET A 587 15.72 -18.74 16.94
CA MET A 587 15.05 -17.72 16.13
C MET A 587 15.38 -16.28 16.58
N LEU A 588 15.87 -15.46 15.64
CA LEU A 588 16.11 -14.03 15.84
C LEU A 588 15.04 -13.20 15.11
N LEU A 589 14.41 -12.27 15.82
CA LEU A 589 13.36 -11.37 15.32
C LEU A 589 13.84 -9.92 15.44
N ILE A 590 14.03 -9.22 14.32
CA ILE A 590 14.60 -7.87 14.27
C ILE A 590 13.54 -6.90 13.77
N GLY A 591 12.94 -6.13 14.67
CA GLY A 591 11.78 -5.27 14.40
C GLY A 591 12.01 -3.81 14.77
N ALA A 592 11.79 -2.87 13.85
CA ALA A 592 11.90 -1.44 14.14
C ALA A 592 10.53 -0.74 14.14
N GLY A 593 10.21 -0.04 15.24
CA GLY A 593 8.89 0.56 15.47
C GLY A 593 7.78 -0.48 15.33
N VAL A 594 6.77 -0.19 14.50
CA VAL A 594 5.67 -1.12 14.19
C VAL A 594 6.12 -2.41 13.49
N GLY A 595 7.36 -2.48 12.98
CA GLY A 595 7.97 -3.74 12.52
C GLY A 595 8.09 -4.82 13.61
N ILE A 596 7.95 -4.46 14.90
CA ILE A 596 7.86 -5.44 15.99
C ILE A 596 6.51 -6.19 16.02
N ALA A 597 5.47 -5.67 15.36
CA ALA A 597 4.10 -6.14 15.49
C ALA A 597 3.90 -7.63 15.08
N PRO A 598 4.30 -8.11 13.89
CA PRO A 598 4.11 -9.51 13.53
C PRO A 598 4.86 -10.49 14.44
N PHE A 599 5.93 -10.04 15.10
CA PHE A 599 6.73 -10.85 16.00
C PHE A 599 6.02 -11.17 17.33
N ARG A 600 5.07 -10.35 17.77
CA ARG A 600 4.28 -10.59 19.00
C ARG A 600 3.52 -11.93 18.94
N GLY A 601 2.83 -12.21 17.85
CA GLY A 601 2.15 -13.49 17.63
C GLY A 601 3.11 -14.69 17.57
N PHE A 602 4.29 -14.52 16.95
CA PHE A 602 5.30 -15.59 16.88
C PHE A 602 5.91 -15.92 18.25
N VAL A 603 6.20 -14.92 19.08
CA VAL A 603 6.69 -15.14 20.46
C VAL A 603 5.60 -15.76 21.33
N GLN A 604 4.37 -15.23 21.28
CA GLN A 604 3.22 -15.79 22.02
C GLN A 604 2.98 -17.28 21.68
N ARG A 605 3.14 -17.68 20.42
CA ARG A 605 3.03 -19.09 20.00
C ARG A 605 4.22 -19.94 20.49
N ARG A 606 5.43 -19.40 20.56
CA ARG A 606 6.62 -20.13 21.06
C ARG A 606 6.61 -20.33 22.57
N LEU A 607 6.26 -19.31 23.34
CA LEU A 607 6.38 -19.36 24.81
C LEU A 607 5.36 -20.29 25.48
N LYS A 608 4.32 -20.74 24.76
CA LYS A 608 3.43 -21.83 25.17
C LYS A 608 4.14 -23.19 25.21
N THR A 609 5.17 -23.39 24.39
CA THR A 609 6.03 -24.58 24.41
C THR A 609 7.15 -24.37 25.43
N ALA A 610 7.08 -25.05 26.57
CA ALA A 610 7.96 -24.82 27.73
C ALA A 610 9.49 -24.89 27.44
N ASN A 611 9.90 -25.58 26.37
CA ASN A 611 11.31 -25.72 25.97
C ASN A 611 11.79 -24.63 24.97
N CYS A 612 11.00 -23.59 24.70
CA CYS A 612 11.26 -22.62 23.62
C CYS A 612 11.63 -21.20 24.06
N ALA A 613 11.59 -20.84 25.35
CA ALA A 613 11.99 -19.50 25.82
C ALA A 613 13.45 -19.19 25.43
N ASN A 614 14.38 -20.08 25.80
CA ASN A 614 15.82 -19.99 25.52
C ASN A 614 16.19 -20.26 24.04
N LYS A 615 15.25 -20.05 23.11
CA LYS A 615 15.41 -20.22 21.66
C LYS A 615 14.87 -19.06 20.84
N VAL A 616 14.38 -17.99 21.46
CA VAL A 616 13.78 -16.85 20.77
C VAL A 616 14.38 -15.57 21.29
N TRP A 617 14.91 -14.75 20.37
CA TRP A 617 15.51 -13.47 20.66
C TRP A 617 14.88 -12.40 19.79
N VAL A 618 14.59 -11.24 20.39
CA VAL A 618 13.89 -10.12 19.75
C VAL A 618 14.72 -8.84 19.94
N LEU A 619 15.06 -8.17 18.84
CA LEU A 619 15.69 -6.85 18.83
C LEU A 619 14.65 -5.81 18.41
N GLN A 620 14.20 -4.97 19.36
CA GLN A 620 13.19 -3.93 19.16
C GLN A 620 13.84 -2.54 19.02
N GLY A 621 13.93 -2.01 17.79
CA GLY A 621 14.46 -0.67 17.53
C GLY A 621 13.41 0.43 17.71
N ILE A 622 13.68 1.42 18.57
CA ILE A 622 12.81 2.57 18.85
C ILE A 622 13.60 3.88 19.00
N ARG A 623 12.93 5.01 19.23
CA ARG A 623 13.59 6.28 19.58
C ARG A 623 13.90 6.37 21.07
N ASP A 624 12.87 6.17 21.90
CA ASP A 624 12.84 6.39 23.33
C ASP A 624 11.84 5.43 24.00
N SER A 625 12.31 4.60 24.93
CA SER A 625 11.54 3.65 25.72
C SER A 625 10.35 4.27 26.49
N LEU A 626 10.43 5.55 26.85
CA LEU A 626 9.37 6.21 27.61
C LEU A 626 8.14 6.58 26.78
N VAL A 627 8.23 6.62 25.44
CA VAL A 627 7.10 7.05 24.57
C VAL A 627 6.84 6.16 23.36
N ASP A 628 7.88 5.50 22.81
CA ASP A 628 7.82 4.72 21.56
C ASP A 628 7.82 3.18 21.77
N GLU A 629 8.01 2.67 22.99
CA GLU A 629 8.06 1.22 23.25
C GLU A 629 6.66 0.57 23.22
N ILE A 630 6.19 0.30 22.02
CA ILE A 630 4.92 -0.42 21.80
C ILE A 630 5.01 -1.87 22.28
N TYR A 631 3.90 -2.38 22.84
CA TYR A 631 3.76 -3.73 23.41
C TYR A 631 4.69 -4.05 24.60
N SER A 632 5.22 -3.05 25.32
CA SER A 632 5.94 -3.26 26.58
C SER A 632 5.05 -3.97 27.62
N GLY A 633 5.51 -5.10 28.17
CA GLY A 633 4.77 -5.92 29.14
C GLY A 633 3.76 -6.91 28.53
N GLU A 634 3.69 -7.04 27.19
CA GLU A 634 2.77 -7.95 26.50
C GLU A 634 3.44 -9.22 25.93
N TRP A 635 4.74 -9.42 26.18
CA TRP A 635 5.49 -10.56 25.63
C TRP A 635 5.52 -11.78 26.57
N GLY A 636 5.10 -11.62 27.83
CA GLY A 636 4.97 -12.68 28.82
C GLY A 636 6.12 -12.72 29.84
N ILE A 637 6.13 -13.74 30.70
CA ILE A 637 6.98 -13.78 31.91
C ILE A 637 8.49 -13.79 31.68
N HIS A 638 8.96 -14.05 30.45
CA HIS A 638 10.37 -14.04 30.06
C HIS A 638 10.72 -12.83 29.16
N GLU A 639 9.94 -11.74 29.20
CA GLU A 639 10.13 -10.57 28.31
C GLU A 639 11.55 -9.98 28.37
N GLU A 640 12.16 -9.87 29.55
CA GLU A 640 13.52 -9.35 29.72
C GLU A 640 14.62 -10.29 29.17
N GLU A 641 14.34 -11.59 29.08
CA GLU A 641 15.27 -12.60 28.54
C GLU A 641 15.15 -12.70 27.01
N VAL A 642 13.94 -12.54 26.49
CA VAL A 642 13.59 -12.69 25.07
C VAL A 642 13.77 -11.38 24.29
N LYS A 643 13.50 -10.21 24.88
CA LYS A 643 13.35 -8.92 24.18
C LYS A 643 14.39 -7.89 24.61
N ARG A 644 15.30 -7.53 23.71
CA ARG A 644 16.20 -6.39 23.87
C ARG A 644 15.68 -5.17 23.10
N VAL A 645 15.48 -4.07 23.83
CA VAL A 645 15.14 -2.76 23.27
C VAL A 645 16.42 -2.02 22.88
N VAL A 646 16.41 -1.34 21.73
CA VAL A 646 17.53 -0.57 21.20
C VAL A 646 17.08 0.87 20.93
N GLU A 647 17.64 1.83 21.66
CA GLU A 647 17.25 3.24 21.62
C GLU A 647 18.15 4.08 20.71
N SER A 648 17.55 4.66 19.67
CA SER A 648 18.26 5.50 18.69
C SER A 648 18.43 6.96 19.11
N ARG A 649 17.70 7.44 20.12
CA ARG A 649 17.79 8.82 20.62
C ARG A 649 18.14 8.95 22.10
N ARG A 650 18.38 7.84 22.78
CA ARG A 650 18.73 7.77 24.21
C ARG A 650 19.82 6.73 24.46
N GLY A 651 20.34 6.70 25.68
CA GLY A 651 21.42 5.78 26.08
C GLY A 651 22.66 5.96 25.22
N THR A 652 22.95 4.98 24.36
CA THR A 652 24.12 4.97 23.46
C THR A 652 23.83 5.44 22.03
N GLY A 653 22.57 5.76 21.69
CA GLY A 653 22.20 6.29 20.36
C GLY A 653 22.45 5.29 19.23
N ARG A 654 21.89 4.08 19.34
CA ARG A 654 22.11 2.97 18.40
C ARG A 654 20.81 2.55 17.71
N TYR A 655 20.93 1.90 16.56
CA TYR A 655 19.85 1.20 15.89
C TYR A 655 20.10 -0.32 15.95
N VAL A 656 19.16 -1.10 15.42
CA VAL A 656 19.20 -2.57 15.48
C VAL A 656 20.42 -3.15 14.76
N GLN A 657 20.92 -2.52 13.70
CA GLN A 657 22.08 -3.04 12.97
C GLN A 657 23.43 -2.89 13.71
N GLU A 658 23.56 -1.93 14.65
CA GLU A 658 24.72 -1.91 15.55
C GLU A 658 24.60 -2.97 16.64
N GLU A 659 23.39 -3.30 17.08
CA GLU A 659 23.17 -4.40 18.05
C GLU A 659 23.34 -5.78 17.40
N VAL A 660 22.99 -5.96 16.13
CA VAL A 660 23.31 -7.18 15.33
C VAL A 660 24.82 -7.41 15.30
N ARG A 661 25.62 -6.37 15.01
CA ARG A 661 27.09 -6.42 15.08
C ARG A 661 27.58 -6.72 16.51
N ALA A 662 27.00 -6.08 17.52
CA ALA A 662 27.36 -6.33 18.93
C ALA A 662 27.00 -7.73 19.46
N GLN A 663 26.04 -8.41 18.82
CA GLN A 663 25.61 -9.78 19.13
C GLN A 663 26.06 -10.81 18.07
N ALA A 664 27.14 -10.53 17.34
CA ALA A 664 27.59 -11.34 16.19
C ALA A 664 27.69 -12.85 16.48
N ASP A 665 28.19 -13.27 17.64
CA ASP A 665 28.30 -14.69 18.01
C ASP A 665 26.92 -15.36 18.20
N LEU A 666 25.93 -14.64 18.74
CA LEU A 666 24.55 -15.11 18.86
C LEU A 666 23.87 -15.17 17.49
N VAL A 667 24.02 -14.12 16.68
CA VAL A 667 23.49 -14.05 15.31
C VAL A 667 24.03 -15.22 14.47
N TRP A 668 25.33 -15.49 14.55
CA TRP A 668 25.98 -16.61 13.88
C TRP A 668 25.50 -17.97 14.40
N TYR A 669 25.44 -18.17 15.72
CA TYR A 669 24.89 -19.38 16.33
C TYR A 669 23.47 -19.70 15.81
N ILE A 670 22.61 -18.68 15.72
CA ILE A 670 21.25 -18.83 15.22
C ILE A 670 21.24 -19.20 13.72
N ILE A 671 21.87 -18.41 12.84
CA ILE A 671 21.75 -18.66 11.39
C ILE A 671 22.54 -19.88 10.92
N ASN A 672 23.62 -20.25 11.59
CA ASN A 672 24.42 -21.44 11.27
C ASN A 672 23.76 -22.75 11.75
N SER A 673 22.77 -22.67 12.64
CA SER A 673 21.96 -23.83 13.04
C SER A 673 21.08 -24.35 11.88
N VAL A 674 20.90 -25.66 11.80
CA VAL A 674 20.20 -26.35 10.69
C VAL A 674 18.73 -25.93 10.61
N ASP A 675 18.08 -25.75 11.75
CA ASP A 675 16.67 -25.37 11.91
C ASP A 675 16.47 -23.89 12.30
N GLY A 676 17.58 -23.14 12.37
CA GLY A 676 17.64 -21.77 12.84
C GLY A 676 17.11 -20.74 11.84
N ARG A 677 16.60 -19.60 12.35
CA ARG A 677 15.93 -18.57 11.54
C ARG A 677 16.24 -17.14 11.98
N VAL A 678 16.32 -16.22 11.02
CA VAL A 678 16.46 -14.79 11.20
C VAL A 678 15.34 -14.09 10.41
N PHE A 679 14.60 -13.23 11.08
CA PHE A 679 13.45 -12.51 10.54
C PHE A 679 13.62 -11.01 10.76
N VAL A 680 13.46 -10.20 9.70
CA VAL A 680 13.63 -8.74 9.74
C VAL A 680 12.34 -8.06 9.32
N CYS A 681 11.89 -7.03 10.04
CA CYS A 681 10.63 -6.34 9.75
C CYS A 681 10.66 -4.84 10.10
N GLY A 682 10.11 -4.00 9.22
CA GLY A 682 10.09 -2.54 9.37
C GLY A 682 10.44 -1.79 8.08
N SER A 683 11.07 -0.62 8.18
CA SER A 683 11.36 0.17 6.97
C SER A 683 12.51 -0.42 6.14
N SER A 684 12.33 -0.51 4.83
CA SER A 684 13.35 -1.00 3.89
C SER A 684 14.57 -0.08 3.88
N ARG A 685 14.33 1.22 3.74
CA ARG A 685 15.39 2.23 3.63
C ARG A 685 16.00 2.51 5.00
N GLY A 686 17.32 2.50 5.08
CA GLY A 686 18.11 2.67 6.30
C GLY A 686 18.12 1.43 7.19
N MET A 687 16.95 0.96 7.66
CA MET A 687 16.89 -0.17 8.60
C MET A 687 17.09 -1.52 7.91
N GLY A 688 16.28 -1.86 6.89
CA GLY A 688 16.45 -3.10 6.14
C GLY A 688 17.83 -3.20 5.49
N GLU A 689 18.22 -2.15 4.75
CA GLU A 689 19.54 -2.00 4.14
C GLU A 689 20.70 -2.18 5.15
N GLY A 690 20.65 -1.48 6.30
CA GLY A 690 21.70 -1.53 7.32
C GLY A 690 21.75 -2.84 8.09
N VAL A 691 20.60 -3.52 8.30
CA VAL A 691 20.55 -4.85 8.90
C VAL A 691 21.11 -5.91 7.94
N GLU A 692 20.81 -5.84 6.64
CA GLU A 692 21.41 -6.77 5.66
C GLU A 692 22.94 -6.62 5.61
N GLU A 693 23.46 -5.40 5.60
CA GLU A 693 24.91 -5.13 5.69
C GLU A 693 25.52 -5.72 6.97
N ALA A 694 24.93 -5.46 8.14
CA ALA A 694 25.38 -6.01 9.42
C ALA A 694 25.36 -7.55 9.45
N LEU A 695 24.33 -8.18 8.86
CA LEU A 695 24.24 -9.64 8.76
C LEU A 695 25.35 -10.21 7.85
N VAL A 696 25.67 -9.54 6.74
CA VAL A 696 26.80 -9.91 5.87
C VAL A 696 28.14 -9.79 6.61
N GLU A 697 28.37 -8.70 7.36
CA GLU A 697 29.57 -8.53 8.19
C GLU A 697 29.72 -9.65 9.23
N VAL A 698 28.65 -10.03 9.94
CA VAL A 698 28.67 -11.14 10.90
C VAL A 698 29.06 -12.47 10.23
N ALA A 699 28.56 -12.73 9.01
CA ALA A 699 28.92 -13.93 8.26
C ALA A 699 30.38 -13.91 7.76
N MET A 700 30.94 -12.74 7.47
CA MET A 700 32.37 -12.58 7.18
C MET A 700 33.22 -12.84 8.43
N GLU A 701 32.91 -12.20 9.56
CA GLU A 701 33.69 -12.34 10.81
C GLU A 701 33.62 -13.75 11.40
N LYS A 702 32.41 -14.26 11.62
CA LYS A 702 32.18 -15.52 12.36
C LYS A 702 32.22 -16.76 11.48
N GLY A 703 31.98 -16.60 10.17
CA GLY A 703 32.14 -17.65 9.17
C GLY A 703 33.52 -17.69 8.51
N ASN A 704 34.37 -16.68 8.70
CA ASN A 704 35.63 -16.48 7.97
C ASN A 704 35.40 -16.55 6.45
N LEU A 705 34.38 -15.84 5.96
CA LEU A 705 33.96 -15.80 4.55
C LEU A 705 34.43 -14.51 3.86
N GLY A 706 34.71 -14.60 2.55
CA GLY A 706 34.83 -13.42 1.69
C GLY A 706 33.48 -12.70 1.52
N LEU A 707 33.52 -11.42 1.12
CA LEU A 707 32.32 -10.58 0.97
C LEU A 707 31.25 -11.21 0.05
N ASP A 708 31.66 -11.75 -1.09
CA ASP A 708 30.73 -12.35 -2.05
C ASP A 708 30.24 -13.74 -1.60
N GLU A 709 31.05 -14.46 -0.82
CA GLU A 709 30.66 -15.72 -0.18
C GLU A 709 29.63 -15.49 0.93
N ALA A 710 29.81 -14.45 1.74
CA ALA A 710 28.88 -14.03 2.79
C ALA A 710 27.53 -13.54 2.20
N LYS A 711 27.56 -12.77 1.11
CA LYS A 711 26.34 -12.41 0.36
C LYS A 711 25.64 -13.64 -0.22
N ASN A 712 26.39 -14.57 -0.81
CA ASN A 712 25.83 -15.81 -1.34
C ASN A 712 25.26 -16.73 -0.23
N PHE A 713 25.89 -16.76 0.95
CA PHE A 713 25.37 -17.45 2.13
C PHE A 713 23.99 -16.89 2.53
N TRP A 714 23.83 -15.57 2.65
CA TRP A 714 22.53 -14.97 2.99
C TRP A 714 21.47 -15.15 1.89
N LYS A 715 21.87 -15.14 0.61
CA LYS A 715 21.00 -15.51 -0.52
C LYS A 715 20.49 -16.94 -0.41
N LEU A 716 21.37 -17.92 -0.17
CA LEU A 716 20.99 -19.33 0.03
C LEU A 716 20.10 -19.50 1.28
N LYS A 717 20.38 -18.76 2.37
CA LYS A 717 19.51 -18.73 3.56
C LYS A 717 18.14 -18.10 3.26
N ASN A 718 18.02 -17.17 2.31
CA ASN A 718 16.74 -16.61 1.87
C ASN A 718 15.94 -17.61 1.02
N GLU A 719 16.59 -18.28 0.07
CA GLU A 719 15.98 -19.33 -0.77
C GLU A 719 15.43 -20.48 0.09
N ALA A 720 16.26 -21.00 1.02
CA ALA A 720 15.82 -21.93 2.06
C ALA A 720 14.74 -21.31 2.98
N GLY A 721 14.79 -20.00 3.21
CA GLY A 721 13.93 -19.25 4.13
C GLY A 721 14.25 -19.50 5.60
N GLN A 722 15.54 -19.69 5.87
CA GLN A 722 16.12 -19.42 7.17
C GLN A 722 16.29 -17.91 7.39
N TYR A 723 16.45 -17.11 6.32
CA TYR A 723 16.38 -15.65 6.35
C TYR A 723 15.13 -15.15 5.61
N ILE A 724 14.32 -14.30 6.24
CA ILE A 724 13.22 -13.58 5.59
C ILE A 724 13.22 -12.12 6.08
N ALA A 725 13.20 -11.17 5.15
CA ALA A 725 12.91 -9.77 5.42
C ALA A 725 11.52 -9.40 4.86
N GLU A 726 10.67 -8.83 5.71
CA GLU A 726 9.41 -8.17 5.33
C GLU A 726 9.56 -6.67 5.61
N THR A 727 10.02 -5.91 4.61
CA THR A 727 10.26 -4.48 4.75
C THR A 727 9.47 -3.63 3.77
N TRP A 728 9.19 -2.38 4.15
CA TRP A 728 8.31 -1.44 3.44
C TRP A 728 8.82 0.02 3.41
#